data_AF-A0A9E0GPK8-F1
#
_entry.id   AF-A0A9E0GPK8-F1
#
_cell.length_a   1.000
_cell.length_b   1.000
_cell.length_c   1.000
_cell.angle_alpha   90.00
_cell.angle_beta   90.00
_cell.angle_gamma   90.00
#
_symmetry.space_group_name_H-M   'P 1'
#
loop_
_entity.id
_entity.type
_entity.pdbx_description
1 polymer ?
#
loop_
_entity_poly.entity_id
_entity_poly.type
_entity_poly.pdbx_seq_one_letter_code
_entity_poly.pdbx_strand_id
1 'polypeptide(L)'
;MRKLLVTLTLILPLVLLIALLPITTHAPPTQHASADPVPPSAPVKLIFIHHSTGENWLADGNGGLGLALRANNYFVSDTNYGWGLDRIGDTTDIGHWWRWFQGLSSAAYTAELFAESGQHAAYSRLAVDPGGPNTIIMVKSCFPNSALMGNPTDPPTVGANPLRGQDAYADAHTVANAKGIYTDLLAYFAAHQEKLFVVISAPPLSDGTYAANARAFNNWLMNDWLTGYAHANVAVFDFYNVLTSNGGSATVNDLGQAGGNHHRWWNGAVQHVADQGTNTAAYASDGGDDHPSQAGNLKATGEFVPLLNLFYARWVAGQTPQDTPTPTPTPSPTVSVIPTLDKHVQLPMVQRNFAPPTTTATATPTIVPQPGRILPSDLTYLGAFRLPTDGPDEIGWKWSGEALAYHAGGDPSGPDDGFPGSLYGTGHNWNQYVSEVSIPAPVISAAKNVEDLNRATTLQPFTDLRAGLGGEILRAGLAVLPPQGSQTTGKLYFTWGEHMQFDIPALPSHGWSELNLAASNLAGPWRIADHQAYVTSDYLLPIPAAWAAANTPGQRLATGRFRDGGQGTQGPSLLALGPWTQGNPPPPGTSLPSTPLLLYDDVTVENGITLNGYHHADEWSGAAWMTAAGNRGAVVFVGTKGVGDCWYGFANGVVWPDGPPFPPIPDPPNDVRGWWSSQFAGRILFYDPADLAAVAQGTLAANQSQPYATMDLDAVLFHVTGDQQKAHLGAADFDPDRGLLYIMEPLADDERSVIHVWRVQ
;
A
#
# COMPACT_ATOMS: atom_id res chain seq x y z
N MET A 1 -49.11 37.76 -31.42
CA MET A 1 -49.96 38.92 -31.06
C MET A 1 -49.75 39.24 -29.58
N ARG A 2 -49.37 40.49 -29.27
CA ARG A 2 -49.57 41.30 -28.04
C ARG A 2 -49.51 40.61 -26.65
N LYS A 3 -48.49 40.93 -25.82
CA LYS A 3 -48.46 41.96 -24.71
C LYS A 3 -49.22 41.49 -23.44
N LEU A 4 -48.92 41.85 -22.18
CA LEU A 4 -47.84 42.45 -21.39
C LEU A 4 -48.51 42.86 -20.04
N LEU A 5 -47.80 42.78 -18.89
CA LEU A 5 -47.93 43.67 -17.70
C LEU A 5 -49.17 43.44 -16.75
N VAL A 6 -49.20 43.62 -15.41
CA VAL A 6 -48.57 44.56 -14.44
C VAL A 6 -48.63 44.02 -12.98
N THR A 7 -47.70 44.55 -12.16
CA THR A 7 -47.30 44.41 -10.74
C THR A 7 -48.11 45.22 -9.69
N LEU A 8 -47.82 44.96 -8.39
CA LEU A 8 -47.86 45.87 -7.18
C LEU A 8 -49.24 46.09 -6.48
N THR A 9 -49.42 46.18 -5.14
CA THR A 9 -48.58 46.73 -4.02
C THR A 9 -49.13 46.29 -2.64
N LEU A 10 -48.25 46.24 -1.62
CA LEU A 10 -48.51 46.16 -0.16
C LEU A 10 -49.27 47.39 0.42
N ILE A 11 -49.91 47.25 1.60
CA ILE A 11 -49.76 48.06 2.84
C ILE A 11 -50.67 47.51 4.00
N LEU A 12 -50.06 47.31 5.18
CA LEU A 12 -50.59 46.92 6.53
C LEU A 12 -51.29 48.13 7.26
N PRO A 13 -51.86 48.12 8.52
CA PRO A 13 -51.58 47.25 9.69
C PRO A 13 -52.75 46.94 10.73
N LEU A 14 -52.39 46.18 11.80
CA LEU A 14 -52.81 46.28 13.24
C LEU A 14 -54.20 45.74 13.68
N VAL A 15 -54.47 45.07 14.84
CA VAL A 15 -53.85 44.08 15.77
C VAL A 15 -54.92 43.78 16.87
N LEU A 16 -54.97 42.53 17.39
CA LEU A 16 -55.59 42.02 18.66
C LEU A 16 -57.14 42.08 18.81
N LEU A 17 -57.87 41.10 19.39
CA LEU A 17 -57.62 40.30 20.61
C LEU A 17 -58.55 39.05 20.67
N ILE A 18 -57.91 37.86 20.77
CA ILE A 18 -58.16 36.66 21.60
C ILE A 18 -59.60 36.17 21.90
N ALA A 19 -59.85 34.89 21.55
CA ALA A 19 -60.70 33.97 22.32
C ALA A 19 -60.02 32.58 22.42
N LEU A 20 -59.88 32.07 23.65
CA LEU A 20 -59.23 30.80 24.02
C LEU A 20 -60.11 29.58 23.68
N LEU A 21 -59.49 28.54 23.08
CA LEU A 21 -59.88 27.13 23.15
C LEU A 21 -58.60 26.28 23.25
N PRO A 22 -58.60 25.13 23.96
CA PRO A 22 -57.40 24.47 24.44
C PRO A 22 -56.68 23.75 23.30
N ILE A 23 -55.46 24.18 23.01
CA ILE A 23 -54.52 23.40 22.20
C ILE A 23 -53.99 22.30 23.13
N THR A 24 -54.48 21.07 22.97
CA THR A 24 -53.74 19.91 23.45
C THR A 24 -52.48 19.81 22.62
N THR A 25 -51.40 20.41 23.12
CA THR A 25 -50.04 20.12 22.65
C THR A 25 -49.80 18.65 22.90
N HIS A 26 -49.86 17.81 21.86
CA HIS A 26 -49.12 16.56 21.88
C HIS A 26 -47.65 16.98 21.85
N ALA A 27 -47.08 17.19 23.04
CA ALA A 27 -45.64 17.08 23.19
C ALA A 27 -45.25 15.72 22.60
N PRO A 28 -44.15 15.62 21.83
CA PRO A 28 -43.56 14.32 21.58
C PRO A 28 -43.39 13.66 22.95
N PRO A 29 -43.68 12.36 23.10
CA PRO A 29 -43.46 11.69 24.37
C PRO A 29 -41.99 11.95 24.71
N THR A 30 -41.75 12.63 25.84
CA THR A 30 -40.47 12.59 26.51
C THR A 30 -40.25 11.13 26.87
N GLN A 31 -39.69 10.36 25.92
CA GLN A 31 -39.05 9.11 26.24
C GLN A 31 -37.92 9.50 27.19
N HIS A 32 -38.12 9.19 28.47
CA HIS A 32 -37.01 9.04 29.38
C HIS A 32 -36.00 8.15 28.69
N ALA A 33 -34.78 8.65 28.50
CA ALA A 33 -33.60 7.87 28.14
C ALA A 33 -33.67 6.54 28.91
N SER A 34 -33.48 5.38 28.26
CA SER A 34 -33.37 4.17 29.06
C SER A 34 -32.12 4.32 29.92
N ALA A 35 -32.34 4.44 31.23
CA ALA A 35 -31.27 4.37 32.21
C ALA A 35 -30.75 2.94 32.37
N ASP A 36 -31.30 1.97 31.62
CA ASP A 36 -30.99 0.55 31.69
C ASP A 36 -30.57 0.01 30.30
N PRO A 37 -29.69 -1.01 30.26
CA PRO A 37 -29.17 -1.62 29.04
C PRO A 37 -30.17 -2.59 28.39
N VAL A 38 -31.34 -2.08 28.00
CA VAL A 38 -32.41 -2.86 27.39
C VAL A 38 -32.07 -3.17 25.93
N PRO A 39 -32.17 -4.44 25.47
CA PRO A 39 -31.91 -4.79 24.08
C PRO A 39 -32.88 -4.08 23.11
N PRO A 40 -32.47 -3.87 21.84
CA PRO A 40 -33.37 -3.41 20.79
C PRO A 40 -34.67 -4.23 20.73
N SER A 41 -35.80 -3.56 20.53
CA SER A 41 -37.12 -4.23 20.45
C SER A 41 -37.37 -4.95 19.11
N ALA A 42 -36.52 -4.71 18.11
CA ALA A 42 -36.53 -5.35 16.80
C ALA A 42 -35.08 -5.66 16.36
N PRO A 43 -34.87 -6.61 15.42
CA PRO A 43 -33.53 -6.92 14.92
C PRO A 43 -32.79 -5.71 14.34
N VAL A 44 -31.53 -5.52 14.74
CA VAL A 44 -30.63 -4.44 14.29
C VAL A 44 -29.41 -5.04 13.61
N LYS A 45 -29.00 -4.50 12.45
CA LYS A 45 -27.81 -4.97 11.73
C LYS A 45 -26.53 -4.40 12.30
N LEU A 46 -25.59 -5.30 12.55
CA LEU A 46 -24.28 -5.02 13.08
C LEU A 46 -23.25 -5.72 12.20
N ILE A 47 -22.15 -5.04 11.87
CA ILE A 47 -20.97 -5.67 11.29
C ILE A 47 -19.78 -5.55 12.22
N PHE A 48 -19.04 -6.64 12.36
CA PHE A 48 -17.81 -6.68 13.13
C PHE A 48 -16.60 -6.81 12.21
N ILE A 49 -15.75 -5.78 12.18
CA ILE A 49 -14.47 -5.80 11.46
C ILE A 49 -13.40 -6.33 12.41
N HIS A 50 -12.90 -7.54 12.13
CA HIS A 50 -11.98 -8.21 13.04
C HIS A 50 -11.08 -9.23 12.34
N HIS A 51 -10.10 -9.70 13.12
CA HIS A 51 -9.28 -10.88 12.86
C HIS A 51 -9.14 -11.70 14.14
N SER A 52 -8.70 -12.96 13.99
CA SER A 52 -8.13 -13.86 14.99
C SER A 52 -8.78 -13.80 16.38
N THR A 53 -8.43 -12.82 17.23
CA THR A 53 -9.11 -12.61 18.52
C THR A 53 -10.61 -12.36 18.40
N GLY A 54 -11.05 -11.62 17.38
CA GLY A 54 -12.48 -11.35 17.16
C GLY A 54 -13.25 -12.58 16.72
N GLU A 55 -12.63 -13.43 15.91
CA GLU A 55 -13.16 -14.74 15.52
C GLU A 55 -13.34 -15.63 16.76
N ASN A 56 -12.30 -15.72 17.60
CA ASN A 56 -12.39 -16.42 18.88
C ASN A 56 -13.46 -15.85 19.80
N TRP A 57 -13.66 -14.53 19.79
CA TRP A 57 -14.69 -13.89 20.60
C TRP A 57 -16.10 -14.18 20.08
N LEU A 58 -16.30 -14.18 18.77
CA LEU A 58 -17.56 -14.54 18.10
C LEU A 58 -17.93 -16.02 18.28
N ALA A 59 -16.95 -16.91 18.19
CA ALA A 59 -17.16 -18.36 18.14
C ALA A 59 -17.95 -18.89 19.34
N ASP A 60 -18.97 -19.71 19.05
CA ASP A 60 -19.88 -20.30 20.06
C ASP A 60 -19.14 -21.11 21.13
N GLY A 61 -18.09 -21.82 20.72
CA GLY A 61 -17.29 -22.67 21.60
C GLY A 61 -16.21 -21.92 22.37
N ASN A 62 -16.05 -20.61 22.18
CA ASN A 62 -15.03 -19.79 22.84
C ASN A 62 -15.69 -18.58 23.51
N GLY A 63 -15.69 -17.40 22.90
CA GLY A 63 -16.26 -16.20 23.51
C GLY A 63 -17.78 -16.11 23.53
N GLY A 64 -18.47 -16.85 22.65
CA GLY A 64 -19.92 -16.88 22.59
C GLY A 64 -20.58 -15.53 22.29
N LEU A 65 -19.84 -14.55 21.76
CA LEU A 65 -20.38 -13.22 21.48
C LEU A 65 -21.51 -13.29 20.44
N GLY A 66 -21.39 -14.13 19.40
CA GLY A 66 -22.43 -14.31 18.39
C GLY A 66 -23.77 -14.76 19.02
N LEU A 67 -23.72 -15.74 19.93
CA LEU A 67 -24.89 -16.20 20.69
C LEU A 67 -25.51 -15.11 21.54
N ALA A 68 -24.69 -14.32 22.23
CA ALA A 68 -25.15 -13.25 23.10
C ALA A 68 -25.77 -12.10 22.31
N LEU A 69 -25.16 -11.68 21.20
CA LEU A 69 -25.69 -10.68 20.28
C LEU A 69 -27.00 -11.14 19.64
N ARG A 70 -27.08 -12.41 19.23
CA ARG A 70 -28.32 -13.03 18.74
C ARG A 70 -29.45 -12.96 19.78
N ALA A 71 -29.15 -13.23 21.05
CA ALA A 71 -30.12 -13.16 22.14
C ALA A 71 -30.57 -11.72 22.45
N ASN A 72 -29.85 -10.72 21.96
CA ASN A 72 -30.11 -9.30 22.16
C ASN A 72 -30.60 -8.60 20.88
N ASN A 73 -31.19 -9.34 19.93
CA ASN A 73 -31.75 -8.80 18.68
C ASN A 73 -30.71 -8.12 17.77
N TYR A 74 -29.45 -8.53 17.77
CA TYR A 74 -28.50 -8.11 16.76
C TYR A 74 -28.34 -9.18 15.68
N PHE A 75 -28.53 -8.78 14.41
CA PHE A 75 -28.13 -9.56 13.25
C PHE A 75 -26.67 -9.23 12.94
N VAL A 76 -25.77 -10.14 13.26
CA VAL A 76 -24.32 -9.94 13.15
C VAL A 76 -23.84 -10.44 11.79
N SER A 77 -23.21 -9.57 11.02
CA SER A 77 -22.28 -9.91 9.96
C SER A 77 -20.86 -9.61 10.44
N ASP A 78 -19.86 -10.11 9.73
CA ASP A 78 -18.47 -9.83 10.07
C ASP A 78 -17.62 -9.72 8.81
N THR A 79 -16.40 -9.20 8.97
CA THR A 79 -15.32 -9.36 8.00
C THR A 79 -14.24 -10.23 8.65
N ASN A 80 -13.38 -10.85 7.84
CA ASN A 80 -12.22 -11.60 8.34
C ASN A 80 -11.14 -11.65 7.25
N TYR A 81 -10.10 -12.46 7.44
CA TYR A 81 -9.02 -12.65 6.47
C TYR A 81 -9.55 -12.88 5.03
N GLY A 82 -8.97 -12.14 4.08
CA GLY A 82 -9.30 -12.19 2.66
C GLY A 82 -10.62 -11.52 2.26
N TRP A 83 -11.33 -10.88 3.19
CA TRP A 83 -12.60 -10.23 2.91
C TRP A 83 -12.46 -8.90 2.15
N GLY A 84 -13.41 -8.64 1.24
CA GLY A 84 -13.60 -7.35 0.56
C GLY A 84 -12.61 -7.06 -0.57
N LEU A 85 -12.85 -5.94 -1.27
CA LEU A 85 -11.92 -5.38 -2.26
C LEU A 85 -10.50 -5.24 -1.71
N ASP A 86 -9.50 -5.52 -2.54
CA ASP A 86 -8.07 -5.48 -2.20
C ASP A 86 -7.69 -6.34 -0.98
N ARG A 87 -8.56 -7.29 -0.60
CA ARG A 87 -8.47 -8.04 0.65
C ARG A 87 -8.35 -7.11 1.86
N ILE A 88 -9.07 -5.99 1.87
CA ILE A 88 -9.04 -4.99 2.95
C ILE A 88 -9.32 -5.61 4.33
N GLY A 89 -10.07 -6.71 4.37
CA GLY A 89 -10.26 -7.57 5.53
C GLY A 89 -8.95 -7.95 6.23
N ASP A 90 -7.87 -8.17 5.48
CA ASP A 90 -6.54 -8.51 6.00
C ASP A 90 -5.86 -7.37 6.80
N THR A 91 -6.44 -6.17 6.83
CA THR A 91 -5.81 -4.96 7.37
C THR A 91 -6.58 -4.40 8.57
N THR A 92 -6.43 -5.01 9.75
CA THR A 92 -7.18 -4.63 10.97
C THR A 92 -6.32 -4.09 12.11
N ASP A 93 -5.07 -3.73 11.83
CA ASP A 93 -4.19 -3.05 12.80
C ASP A 93 -4.51 -1.56 12.91
N ILE A 94 -4.07 -0.92 13.99
CA ILE A 94 -4.45 0.45 14.32
C ILE A 94 -4.15 1.40 13.16
N GLY A 95 -2.97 1.28 12.53
CA GLY A 95 -2.62 2.10 11.37
C GLY A 95 -3.50 1.89 10.15
N HIS A 96 -3.96 0.65 9.93
CA HIS A 96 -4.83 0.28 8.82
C HIS A 96 -6.22 0.91 8.90
N TRP A 97 -6.72 1.32 10.08
CA TRP A 97 -8.01 2.01 10.17
C TRP A 97 -8.08 3.29 9.34
N TRP A 98 -6.94 3.94 9.10
CA TRP A 98 -6.88 5.03 8.16
C TRP A 98 -7.24 4.59 6.73
N ARG A 99 -6.76 3.43 6.25
CA ARG A 99 -7.13 2.89 4.92
C ARG A 99 -8.62 2.63 4.81
N TRP A 100 -9.23 2.05 5.84
CA TRP A 100 -10.67 1.76 5.88
C TRP A 100 -11.55 3.00 5.78
N PHE A 101 -11.24 4.05 6.55
CA PHE A 101 -12.18 5.16 6.77
C PHE A 101 -11.73 6.51 6.20
N GLN A 102 -10.46 6.66 5.81
CA GLN A 102 -9.92 7.94 5.33
C GLN A 102 -9.03 7.80 4.09
N GLY A 103 -8.66 6.58 3.70
CA GLY A 103 -7.87 6.30 2.51
C GLY A 103 -8.64 6.54 1.21
N LEU A 104 -7.93 6.59 0.09
CA LEU A 104 -8.50 6.89 -1.23
C LEU A 104 -9.64 5.93 -1.62
N SER A 105 -9.50 4.65 -1.28
CA SER A 105 -10.51 3.61 -1.55
C SER A 105 -11.55 3.46 -0.43
N SER A 106 -11.52 4.31 0.61
CA SER A 106 -12.41 4.20 1.78
C SER A 106 -13.89 4.16 1.39
N ALA A 107 -14.30 4.96 0.41
CA ALA A 107 -15.68 4.97 -0.07
C ALA A 107 -16.11 3.61 -0.65
N ALA A 108 -15.22 2.90 -1.35
CA ALA A 108 -15.50 1.58 -1.89
C ALA A 108 -15.54 0.52 -0.78
N TYR A 109 -14.55 0.52 0.12
CA TYR A 109 -14.50 -0.42 1.25
C TYR A 109 -15.72 -0.28 2.16
N THR A 110 -16.10 0.96 2.47
CA THR A 110 -17.23 1.22 3.38
C THR A 110 -18.58 0.97 2.72
N ALA A 111 -18.69 1.14 1.39
CA ALA A 111 -19.88 0.71 0.65
C ALA A 111 -20.11 -0.81 0.73
N GLU A 112 -19.06 -1.62 0.52
CA GLU A 112 -19.15 -3.08 0.68
C GLU A 112 -19.43 -3.47 2.14
N LEU A 113 -18.72 -2.86 3.08
CA LEU A 113 -18.89 -3.09 4.51
C LEU A 113 -20.34 -2.83 4.96
N PHE A 114 -20.93 -1.73 4.51
CA PHE A 114 -22.31 -1.40 4.89
C PHE A 114 -23.33 -2.34 4.24
N ALA A 115 -23.03 -2.91 3.08
CA ALA A 115 -23.91 -3.86 2.39
C ALA A 115 -23.76 -5.32 2.85
N GLU A 116 -22.62 -5.67 3.45
CA GLU A 116 -22.29 -7.04 3.84
C GLU A 116 -23.30 -7.64 4.84
N SER A 117 -23.68 -8.89 4.61
CA SER A 117 -24.68 -9.63 5.40
C SER A 117 -24.28 -11.09 5.64
N GLY A 118 -23.12 -11.53 5.15
CA GLY A 118 -22.54 -12.86 5.29
C GLY A 118 -21.86 -13.09 6.64
N GLN A 119 -21.32 -14.30 6.81
CA GLN A 119 -20.44 -14.67 7.92
C GLN A 119 -19.09 -15.08 7.33
N HIS A 120 -18.02 -14.50 7.85
CA HIS A 120 -16.64 -14.78 7.44
C HIS A 120 -15.82 -15.44 8.57
N ALA A 121 -16.50 -15.79 9.66
CA ALA A 121 -16.07 -16.68 10.75
C ALA A 121 -17.23 -17.60 11.18
N ALA A 122 -16.93 -18.66 11.92
CA ALA A 122 -17.93 -19.64 12.38
C ALA A 122 -18.55 -19.25 13.74
N TYR A 123 -19.82 -18.83 13.74
CA TYR A 123 -20.60 -18.51 14.94
C TYR A 123 -22.12 -18.60 14.69
N SER A 124 -22.90 -18.72 15.76
CA SER A 124 -24.37 -18.62 15.68
C SER A 124 -24.83 -17.16 15.65
N ARG A 125 -25.77 -16.83 14.76
CA ARG A 125 -26.43 -15.51 14.66
C ARG A 125 -27.93 -15.64 14.41
N LEU A 126 -28.65 -14.51 14.31
CA LEU A 126 -30.05 -14.51 13.86
C LEU A 126 -30.16 -15.10 12.44
N ALA A 127 -31.14 -15.97 12.22
CA ALA A 127 -31.27 -16.72 10.96
C ALA A 127 -31.83 -15.89 9.80
N VAL A 128 -32.54 -14.79 10.11
CA VAL A 128 -33.20 -13.94 9.11
C VAL A 128 -32.52 -12.58 9.11
N ASP A 129 -31.97 -12.19 7.96
CA ASP A 129 -31.49 -10.82 7.73
C ASP A 129 -32.69 -9.86 7.71
N PRO A 130 -32.75 -8.84 8.59
CA PRO A 130 -33.82 -7.85 8.58
C PRO A 130 -33.76 -6.90 7.37
N GLY A 131 -32.71 -6.98 6.54
CA GLY A 131 -32.50 -6.16 5.35
C GLY A 131 -31.91 -4.79 5.65
N GLY A 132 -31.55 -4.05 4.59
CA GLY A 132 -30.86 -2.77 4.70
C GLY A 132 -29.38 -2.89 5.07
N PRO A 133 -28.67 -1.76 5.19
CA PRO A 133 -27.24 -1.75 5.50
C PRO A 133 -26.96 -1.96 6.99
N ASN A 134 -25.74 -2.37 7.34
CA ASN A 134 -25.27 -2.39 8.73
C ASN A 134 -25.35 -0.98 9.34
N THR A 135 -25.95 -0.88 10.53
CA THR A 135 -26.13 0.39 11.26
C THR A 135 -25.18 0.53 12.44
N ILE A 136 -24.68 -0.59 12.96
CA ILE A 136 -23.63 -0.64 13.99
C ILE A 136 -22.36 -1.18 13.35
N ILE A 137 -21.25 -0.44 13.46
CA ILE A 137 -19.94 -0.80 12.93
C ILE A 137 -19.00 -1.03 14.11
N MET A 138 -18.64 -2.27 14.39
CA MET A 138 -17.64 -2.62 15.40
C MET A 138 -16.27 -2.76 14.75
N VAL A 139 -15.25 -2.10 15.29
CA VAL A 139 -13.86 -2.16 14.78
C VAL A 139 -12.92 -2.64 15.87
N LYS A 140 -12.06 -3.64 15.57
CA LYS A 140 -11.13 -4.20 16.56
C LYS A 140 -9.81 -4.68 15.97
N SER A 141 -8.71 -4.21 16.54
CA SER A 141 -7.35 -4.71 16.25
C SER A 141 -6.94 -5.89 17.15
N CYS A 142 -5.99 -6.72 16.73
CA CYS A 142 -5.51 -7.88 17.50
C CYS A 142 -4.43 -7.52 18.54
N PHE A 143 -4.07 -8.47 19.42
CA PHE A 143 -3.11 -8.25 20.53
C PHE A 143 -1.77 -7.62 20.15
N PRO A 144 -1.18 -7.83 18.94
CA PRO A 144 0.08 -7.15 18.59
C PRO A 144 -0.03 -5.63 18.66
N ASN A 145 -1.24 -5.08 18.48
CA ASN A 145 -1.49 -3.64 18.54
C ASN A 145 -1.33 -3.06 19.95
N SER A 146 -1.23 -3.90 20.99
CA SER A 146 -0.90 -3.46 22.34
C SER A 146 0.61 -3.28 22.56
N ALA A 147 1.47 -3.59 21.58
CA ALA A 147 2.91 -3.31 21.62
C ALA A 147 3.25 -1.84 21.30
N LEU A 148 2.51 -0.89 21.89
CA LEU A 148 2.66 0.54 21.59
C LEU A 148 3.96 1.10 22.15
N MET A 149 4.87 1.50 21.27
CA MET A 149 6.12 2.17 21.62
C MET A 149 5.91 3.65 22.00
N GLY A 150 6.99 4.38 22.27
CA GLY A 150 6.95 5.78 22.71
C GLY A 150 6.66 5.91 24.21
N ASN A 151 6.06 7.03 24.63
CA ASN A 151 5.74 7.29 26.03
C ASN A 151 4.23 7.25 26.31
N PRO A 152 3.80 6.81 27.50
CA PRO A 152 2.38 6.72 27.86
C PRO A 152 1.63 8.07 27.74
N THR A 153 2.35 9.17 27.95
CA THR A 153 1.82 10.53 27.99
C THR A 153 1.92 11.28 26.67
N ASP A 154 2.44 10.66 25.60
CA ASP A 154 2.61 11.37 24.34
C ASP A 154 1.23 11.83 23.79
N PRO A 155 1.13 13.07 23.27
CA PRO A 155 -0.10 13.60 22.70
C PRO A 155 -0.41 12.92 21.36
N PRO A 156 -1.66 12.99 20.86
CA PRO A 156 -1.99 12.55 19.52
C PRO A 156 -1.13 13.25 18.47
N THR A 157 -0.57 12.50 17.53
CA THR A 157 0.08 13.06 16.35
C THR A 157 -0.93 13.85 15.51
N VAL A 158 -0.57 15.06 15.09
CA VAL A 158 -1.40 15.95 14.26
C VAL A 158 -0.76 16.09 12.88
N GLY A 159 -1.59 16.14 11.83
CA GLY A 159 -1.10 16.32 10.45
C GLY A 159 -0.65 15.01 9.84
N ALA A 160 0.60 14.93 9.37
CA ALA A 160 1.16 13.70 8.81
C ALA A 160 1.39 12.67 9.94
N ASN A 161 0.77 11.50 9.82
CA ASN A 161 0.91 10.43 10.79
C ASN A 161 1.56 9.20 10.09
N PRO A 162 2.79 8.82 10.45
CA PRO A 162 3.53 7.75 9.77
C PRO A 162 2.95 6.36 10.01
N LEU A 163 2.02 6.21 10.96
CA LEU A 163 1.31 4.94 11.19
C LEU A 163 0.16 4.72 10.18
N ARG A 164 -0.21 5.72 9.37
CA ARG A 164 -1.31 5.57 8.41
C ARG A 164 -1.04 4.44 7.42
N GLY A 165 -1.93 3.46 7.41
CA GLY A 165 -1.82 2.28 6.56
C GLY A 165 -0.72 1.30 6.94
N GLN A 166 -0.11 1.43 8.12
CA GLN A 166 0.91 0.49 8.60
C GLN A 166 0.32 -0.52 9.59
N ASP A 167 1.01 -1.64 9.76
CA ASP A 167 0.68 -2.70 10.72
C ASP A 167 1.19 -2.39 12.14
N ALA A 168 0.91 -3.30 13.08
CA ALA A 168 1.30 -3.17 14.48
C ALA A 168 2.82 -3.36 14.74
N TYR A 169 3.58 -3.83 13.75
CA TYR A 169 5.01 -4.11 13.85
C TYR A 169 5.87 -2.97 13.30
N ALA A 170 5.25 -1.99 12.63
CA ALA A 170 5.94 -0.82 12.13
C ALA A 170 6.60 0.00 13.26
N ASP A 171 7.77 0.58 12.95
CA ASP A 171 8.47 1.50 13.87
C ASP A 171 7.60 2.69 14.31
N ALA A 172 6.62 3.04 13.48
CA ALA A 172 5.65 4.09 13.74
C ALA A 172 4.56 3.71 14.76
N HIS A 173 4.48 2.45 15.21
CA HIS A 173 3.45 1.97 16.14
C HIS A 173 3.69 2.45 17.58
N THR A 174 3.50 3.75 17.78
CA THR A 174 3.71 4.46 19.05
C THR A 174 2.38 4.95 19.63
N VAL A 175 2.37 5.24 20.93
CA VAL A 175 1.22 5.86 21.61
C VAL A 175 0.74 7.12 20.89
N ALA A 176 1.65 8.03 20.51
CA ALA A 176 1.32 9.28 19.83
C ALA A 176 0.60 9.04 18.49
N ASN A 177 1.18 8.18 17.66
CA ASN A 177 0.66 7.90 16.33
C ASN A 177 -0.64 7.11 16.37
N ALA A 178 -0.77 6.14 17.27
CA ALA A 178 -2.02 5.42 17.48
C ALA A 178 -3.14 6.39 17.88
N LYS A 179 -2.90 7.30 18.84
CA LYS A 179 -3.85 8.36 19.21
C LYS A 179 -4.19 9.25 18.01
N GLY A 180 -3.20 9.56 17.19
CA GLY A 180 -3.38 10.30 15.94
C GLY A 180 -4.31 9.60 14.95
N ILE A 181 -4.18 8.28 14.75
CA ILE A 181 -5.05 7.53 13.84
C ILE A 181 -6.50 7.63 14.32
N TYR A 182 -6.77 7.33 15.58
CA TYR A 182 -8.13 7.43 16.12
C TYR A 182 -8.67 8.87 16.03
N THR A 183 -7.83 9.89 16.21
CA THR A 183 -8.22 11.29 16.00
C THR A 183 -8.61 11.56 14.54
N ASP A 184 -7.85 11.03 13.57
CA ASP A 184 -8.17 11.15 12.14
C ASP A 184 -9.55 10.52 11.80
N LEU A 185 -9.93 9.41 12.45
CA LEU A 185 -11.20 8.73 12.16
C LEU A 185 -12.43 9.57 12.52
N LEU A 186 -12.32 10.53 13.45
CA LEU A 186 -13.46 11.31 13.93
C LEU A 186 -14.14 12.12 12.82
N ALA A 187 -13.38 12.57 11.81
CA ALA A 187 -13.97 13.30 10.69
C ALA A 187 -14.89 12.40 9.84
N TYR A 188 -14.49 11.14 9.60
CA TYR A 188 -15.34 10.17 8.91
C TYR A 188 -16.56 9.82 9.76
N PHE A 189 -16.37 9.55 11.06
CA PHE A 189 -17.49 9.24 11.97
C PHE A 189 -18.49 10.40 12.06
N ALA A 190 -18.03 11.65 12.07
CA ALA A 190 -18.90 12.83 12.08
C ALA A 190 -19.74 12.96 10.80
N ALA A 191 -19.22 12.51 9.66
CA ALA A 191 -19.92 12.49 8.38
C ALA A 191 -20.97 11.37 8.27
N HIS A 192 -20.88 10.34 9.12
CA HIS A 192 -21.72 9.14 9.09
C HIS A 192 -22.55 8.97 10.38
N GLN A 193 -23.29 10.01 10.76
CA GLN A 193 -24.14 10.03 11.97
C GLN A 193 -25.30 9.02 11.93
N GLU A 194 -25.65 8.53 10.75
CA GLU A 194 -26.59 7.43 10.53
C GLU A 194 -26.03 6.05 10.93
N LYS A 195 -24.77 5.98 11.37
CA LYS A 195 -24.08 4.78 11.88
C LYS A 195 -23.62 4.99 13.32
N LEU A 196 -23.71 3.95 14.14
CA LEU A 196 -23.02 3.86 15.43
C LEU A 196 -21.69 3.15 15.26
N PHE A 197 -20.58 3.85 15.52
CA PHE A 197 -19.24 3.27 15.53
C PHE A 197 -18.87 2.84 16.95
N VAL A 198 -18.48 1.58 17.11
CA VAL A 198 -18.06 1.01 18.39
C VAL A 198 -16.62 0.52 18.27
N VAL A 199 -15.70 1.25 18.88
CA VAL A 199 -14.28 0.90 18.92
C VAL A 199 -14.04 -0.10 20.04
N ILE A 200 -13.51 -1.27 19.69
CA ILE A 200 -13.09 -2.28 20.65
C ILE A 200 -11.56 -2.21 20.74
N SER A 201 -11.02 -1.91 21.92
CA SER A 201 -9.57 -1.83 22.09
C SER A 201 -8.88 -3.18 21.82
N ALA A 202 -7.60 -3.14 21.45
CA ALA A 202 -6.81 -4.36 21.27
C ALA A 202 -6.62 -5.08 22.63
N PRO A 203 -6.67 -6.42 22.69
CA PRO A 203 -6.40 -7.17 23.91
C PRO A 203 -4.94 -6.99 24.41
N PRO A 204 -4.67 -7.23 25.71
CA PRO A 204 -3.34 -7.06 26.30
C PRO A 204 -2.36 -8.15 25.86
N LEU A 205 -1.06 -7.84 25.97
CA LEU A 205 0.05 -8.79 25.80
C LEU A 205 0.48 -9.37 27.16
N SER A 206 0.99 -10.60 27.17
CA SER A 206 1.68 -11.17 28.33
C SER A 206 3.04 -10.52 28.55
N ASP A 207 3.69 -10.11 27.46
CA ASP A 207 4.92 -9.33 27.51
C ASP A 207 4.64 -7.94 28.11
N GLY A 208 5.33 -7.65 29.22
CA GLY A 208 5.21 -6.40 29.96
C GLY A 208 5.90 -5.20 29.32
N THR A 209 6.70 -5.39 28.26
CA THR A 209 7.60 -4.37 27.70
C THR A 209 6.89 -3.03 27.42
N TYR A 210 5.71 -3.08 26.80
CA TYR A 210 4.92 -1.90 26.45
C TYR A 210 3.59 -1.79 27.21
N ALA A 211 3.44 -2.58 28.28
CA ALA A 211 2.17 -2.70 28.99
C ALA A 211 1.68 -1.37 29.60
N ALA A 212 2.59 -0.52 30.12
CA ALA A 212 2.23 0.80 30.63
C ALA A 212 1.73 1.76 29.52
N ASN A 213 2.32 1.67 28.33
CA ASN A 213 1.91 2.45 27.17
C ASN A 213 0.51 2.03 26.69
N ALA A 214 0.28 0.72 26.56
CA ALA A 214 -1.02 0.18 26.18
C ALA A 214 -2.11 0.57 27.18
N ARG A 215 -1.83 0.48 28.49
CA ARG A 215 -2.75 0.96 29.52
C ARG A 215 -3.11 2.43 29.35
N ALA A 216 -2.11 3.30 29.20
CA ALA A 216 -2.33 4.73 29.08
C ALA A 216 -3.07 5.10 27.79
N PHE A 217 -2.76 4.42 26.69
CA PHE A 217 -3.46 4.59 25.41
C PHE A 217 -4.95 4.20 25.52
N ASN A 218 -5.26 3.07 26.13
CA ASN A 218 -6.65 2.62 26.30
C ASN A 218 -7.44 3.49 27.28
N ASN A 219 -6.79 3.95 28.37
CA ASN A 219 -7.38 4.96 29.25
C ASN A 219 -7.66 6.27 28.50
N TRP A 220 -6.78 6.70 27.60
CA TRP A 220 -7.01 7.88 26.77
C TRP A 220 -8.17 7.68 25.78
N LEU A 221 -8.26 6.52 25.11
CA LEU A 221 -9.40 6.19 24.24
C LEU A 221 -10.73 6.27 25.00
N MET A 222 -10.75 5.75 26.24
CA MET A 222 -11.94 5.72 27.08
C MET A 222 -12.34 7.11 27.60
N ASN A 223 -11.37 7.90 28.08
CA ASN A 223 -11.64 9.08 28.88
C ASN A 223 -11.49 10.40 28.12
N ASP A 224 -10.59 10.46 27.14
CA ASP A 224 -10.09 11.71 26.59
C ASP A 224 -10.37 11.86 25.10
N TRP A 225 -10.30 10.78 24.31
CA TRP A 225 -10.34 10.83 22.84
C TRP A 225 -11.57 11.56 22.28
N LEU A 226 -12.74 11.36 22.88
CA LEU A 226 -13.99 11.99 22.44
C LEU A 226 -14.24 13.37 23.06
N THR A 227 -13.27 13.95 23.77
CA THR A 227 -13.40 15.30 24.32
C THR A 227 -13.62 16.32 23.21
N GLY A 228 -14.78 16.98 23.23
CA GLY A 228 -15.16 17.97 22.21
C GLY A 228 -15.73 17.38 20.92
N TYR A 229 -15.88 16.06 20.82
CA TYR A 229 -16.62 15.43 19.71
C TYR A 229 -18.11 15.77 19.82
N ALA A 230 -18.67 16.38 18.77
CA ALA A 230 -20.00 17.00 18.82
C ALA A 230 -21.17 16.03 18.58
N HIS A 231 -20.89 14.79 18.17
CA HIS A 231 -21.91 13.86 17.68
C HIS A 231 -22.07 12.66 18.61
N ALA A 232 -23.28 12.11 18.60
CA ALA A 232 -23.72 11.05 19.50
C ALA A 232 -23.55 9.65 18.89
N ASN A 233 -22.50 9.39 18.10
CA ASN A 233 -22.43 8.19 17.26
C ASN A 233 -21.11 7.38 17.36
N VAL A 234 -20.33 7.61 18.41
CA VAL A 234 -19.09 6.86 18.70
C VAL A 234 -19.10 6.38 20.15
N ALA A 235 -18.68 5.13 20.37
CA ALA A 235 -18.50 4.52 21.69
C ALA A 235 -17.22 3.69 21.75
N VAL A 236 -16.66 3.51 22.94
CA VAL A 236 -15.46 2.67 23.16
C VAL A 236 -15.83 1.53 24.11
N PHE A 237 -15.37 0.32 23.80
CA PHE A 237 -15.31 -0.78 24.76
C PHE A 237 -13.84 -1.12 25.03
N ASP A 238 -13.49 -1.08 26.31
CA ASP A 238 -12.10 -1.23 26.75
C ASP A 238 -11.78 -2.71 27.01
N PHE A 239 -11.76 -3.46 25.91
CA PHE A 239 -11.47 -4.89 25.89
C PHE A 239 -10.08 -5.20 26.47
N TYR A 240 -9.10 -4.32 26.23
CA TYR A 240 -7.79 -4.38 26.89
C TYR A 240 -7.93 -4.47 28.41
N ASN A 241 -8.62 -3.49 29.02
CA ASN A 241 -8.76 -3.39 30.46
C ASN A 241 -9.50 -4.58 31.06
N VAL A 242 -10.61 -4.99 30.43
CA VAL A 242 -11.41 -6.14 30.86
C VAL A 242 -10.56 -7.42 30.96
N LEU A 243 -9.51 -7.54 30.16
CA LEU A 243 -8.64 -8.72 30.09
C LEU A 243 -7.36 -8.64 30.94
N THR A 244 -7.24 -7.66 31.84
CA THR A 244 -6.06 -7.43 32.68
C THR A 244 -6.24 -7.82 34.16
N SER A 245 -7.39 -8.40 34.51
CA SER A 245 -7.65 -9.05 35.81
C SER A 245 -8.41 -10.35 35.60
N ASN A 246 -8.29 -11.29 36.54
CA ASN A 246 -9.02 -12.56 36.50
C ASN A 246 -9.48 -13.02 37.89
N GLY A 247 -10.24 -14.12 37.93
CA GLY A 247 -10.77 -14.73 39.15
C GLY A 247 -9.78 -15.63 39.90
N GLY A 248 -8.47 -15.45 39.67
CA GLY A 248 -7.39 -16.21 40.31
C GLY A 248 -6.57 -17.07 39.35
N SER A 249 -7.02 -17.30 38.12
CA SER A 249 -6.26 -17.93 37.03
C SER A 249 -6.74 -17.50 35.65
N ALA A 250 -5.96 -17.75 34.61
CA ALA A 250 -6.33 -17.47 33.22
C ALA A 250 -7.53 -18.29 32.70
N THR A 251 -8.02 -19.27 33.46
CA THR A 251 -9.19 -20.11 33.13
C THR A 251 -10.40 -19.83 34.01
N VAL A 252 -10.30 -18.89 34.96
CA VAL A 252 -11.40 -18.49 35.85
C VAL A 252 -11.61 -16.99 35.71
N ASN A 253 -12.79 -16.58 35.22
CA ASN A 253 -13.10 -15.16 35.11
C ASN A 253 -13.71 -14.57 36.39
N ASP A 254 -13.55 -13.26 36.54
CA ASP A 254 -14.09 -12.42 37.61
C ASP A 254 -15.38 -11.70 37.17
N LEU A 255 -16.09 -12.22 36.15
CA LEU A 255 -17.39 -11.69 35.72
C LEU A 255 -18.37 -11.69 36.90
N GLY A 256 -19.01 -10.54 37.14
CA GLY A 256 -19.95 -10.38 38.25
C GLY A 256 -19.30 -10.24 39.64
N GLN A 257 -17.98 -10.23 39.74
CA GLN A 257 -17.28 -9.91 40.99
C GLN A 257 -17.15 -8.41 41.19
N ALA A 258 -17.10 -7.97 42.45
CA ALA A 258 -16.93 -6.55 42.78
C ALA A 258 -15.50 -6.05 42.57
N GLY A 259 -14.50 -6.92 42.72
CA GLY A 259 -13.09 -6.62 42.48
C GLY A 259 -12.62 -7.14 41.13
N GLY A 260 -11.58 -6.51 40.59
CA GLY A 260 -11.07 -6.73 39.24
C GLY A 260 -11.17 -5.47 38.38
N ASN A 261 -10.53 -5.52 37.22
CA ASN A 261 -10.66 -4.53 36.17
C ASN A 261 -11.88 -4.86 35.31
N HIS A 262 -12.71 -3.85 35.06
CA HIS A 262 -14.00 -3.99 34.40
C HIS A 262 -14.31 -2.79 33.52
N HIS A 263 -15.02 -3.04 32.43
CA HIS A 263 -15.77 -2.02 31.69
C HIS A 263 -17.16 -2.58 31.42
N ARG A 264 -18.13 -2.26 32.28
CA ARG A 264 -19.42 -2.95 32.29
C ARG A 264 -20.56 -2.06 32.78
N TRP A 265 -21.79 -2.54 32.62
CA TRP A 265 -22.94 -2.02 33.36
C TRP A 265 -23.00 -2.66 34.75
N TRP A 266 -22.93 -1.86 35.82
CA TRP A 266 -22.92 -2.35 37.20
C TRP A 266 -23.69 -1.42 38.13
N ASN A 267 -24.62 -1.96 38.93
CA ASN A 267 -25.40 -1.21 39.92
C ASN A 267 -26.07 0.07 39.37
N GLY A 268 -26.59 0.02 38.14
CA GLY A 268 -27.34 1.14 37.53
C GLY A 268 -26.47 2.22 36.89
N ALA A 269 -25.17 1.98 36.69
CA ALA A 269 -24.27 2.90 36.00
C ALA A 269 -23.22 2.16 35.17
N VAL A 270 -22.59 2.87 34.22
CA VAL A 270 -21.37 2.40 33.56
C VAL A 270 -20.23 2.43 34.58
N GLN A 271 -19.55 1.31 34.74
CA GLN A 271 -18.37 1.15 35.58
C GLN A 271 -17.16 0.91 34.70
N HIS A 272 -16.14 1.77 34.81
CA HIS A 272 -14.80 1.56 34.29
C HIS A 272 -13.81 1.55 35.46
N VAL A 273 -13.22 0.39 35.73
CA VAL A 273 -12.22 0.17 36.79
C VAL A 273 -10.97 -0.38 36.12
N ALA A 274 -9.85 0.33 36.22
CA ALA A 274 -8.61 0.02 35.51
C ALA A 274 -7.36 0.01 36.41
N ASP A 275 -7.55 0.02 37.73
CA ASP A 275 -6.50 0.12 38.75
C ASP A 275 -6.30 -1.17 39.57
N GLN A 276 -6.94 -2.28 39.18
CA GLN A 276 -6.91 -3.57 39.87
C GLN A 276 -6.27 -4.67 39.01
N GLY A 277 -5.02 -5.04 39.29
CA GLY A 277 -4.31 -6.10 38.55
C GLY A 277 -3.03 -5.59 37.90
N THR A 278 -2.64 -6.21 36.79
CA THR A 278 -1.45 -5.79 36.01
C THR A 278 -1.85 -5.03 34.74
N ASN A 279 -0.86 -4.61 33.96
CA ASN A 279 -1.07 -4.09 32.60
C ASN A 279 -0.88 -5.19 31.53
N THR A 280 -0.80 -6.45 31.94
CA THR A 280 -0.52 -7.58 31.04
C THR A 280 -1.73 -8.49 30.95
N ALA A 281 -1.69 -9.43 30.00
CA ALA A 281 -2.76 -10.39 29.79
C ALA A 281 -3.00 -11.24 31.05
N ALA A 282 -4.20 -11.14 31.62
CA ALA A 282 -4.65 -12.02 32.70
C ALA A 282 -5.29 -13.31 32.16
N TYR A 283 -5.53 -13.37 30.85
CA TYR A 283 -6.20 -14.48 30.16
C TYR A 283 -5.39 -14.97 28.95
N ALA A 284 -4.06 -14.97 28.97
CA ALA A 284 -3.29 -15.55 27.87
C ALA A 284 -3.58 -17.05 27.72
N SER A 285 -3.68 -17.52 26.47
CA SER A 285 -3.74 -18.94 26.14
C SER A 285 -2.41 -19.67 26.38
N ASP A 286 -2.48 -20.99 26.53
CA ASP A 286 -1.29 -21.82 26.77
C ASP A 286 -0.27 -21.69 25.63
N GLY A 287 1.03 -21.83 25.95
CA GLY A 287 2.11 -21.90 24.95
C GLY A 287 2.71 -20.57 24.51
N GLY A 288 2.41 -19.46 25.19
CA GLY A 288 2.94 -18.13 24.86
C GLY A 288 2.12 -17.38 23.80
N ASP A 289 0.90 -17.83 23.54
CA ASP A 289 -0.06 -17.17 22.66
C ASP A 289 -0.94 -16.19 23.45
N ASP A 290 -0.89 -14.91 23.09
CA ASP A 290 -1.64 -13.82 23.73
C ASP A 290 -3.10 -13.69 23.25
N HIS A 291 -3.62 -14.67 22.51
CA HIS A 291 -5.07 -14.80 22.37
C HIS A 291 -5.74 -14.88 23.75
N PRO A 292 -6.84 -14.13 23.97
CA PRO A 292 -7.60 -14.29 25.19
C PRO A 292 -8.19 -15.70 25.27
N SER A 293 -8.06 -16.32 26.43
CA SER A 293 -8.64 -17.62 26.75
C SER A 293 -10.16 -17.57 26.68
N GLN A 294 -10.79 -18.74 26.64
CA GLN A 294 -12.25 -18.86 26.71
C GLN A 294 -12.83 -18.12 27.91
N ALA A 295 -12.20 -18.20 29.08
CA ALA A 295 -12.68 -17.51 30.28
C ALA A 295 -12.66 -15.98 30.10
N GLY A 296 -11.59 -15.44 29.51
CA GLY A 296 -11.46 -14.01 29.22
C GLY A 296 -12.47 -13.53 28.19
N ASN A 297 -12.64 -14.26 27.09
CA ASN A 297 -13.63 -13.92 26.06
C ASN A 297 -15.07 -13.97 26.61
N LEU A 298 -15.40 -14.94 27.45
CA LEU A 298 -16.72 -15.03 28.11
C LEU A 298 -16.96 -13.86 29.08
N LYS A 299 -15.93 -13.42 29.81
CA LYS A 299 -16.02 -12.20 30.65
C LYS A 299 -16.34 -10.99 29.77
N ALA A 300 -15.56 -10.78 28.72
CA ALA A 300 -15.75 -9.66 27.82
C ALA A 300 -17.13 -9.66 27.17
N THR A 301 -17.66 -10.82 26.75
CA THR A 301 -19.04 -10.94 26.26
C THR A 301 -20.06 -10.50 27.30
N GLY A 302 -19.93 -10.97 28.54
CA GLY A 302 -20.84 -10.63 29.63
C GLY A 302 -20.82 -9.14 30.01
N GLU A 303 -19.68 -8.48 29.88
CA GLU A 303 -19.54 -7.04 30.16
C GLU A 303 -19.93 -6.15 28.98
N PHE A 304 -19.64 -6.57 27.75
CA PHE A 304 -19.85 -5.80 26.53
C PHE A 304 -21.32 -5.70 26.13
N VAL A 305 -22.06 -6.81 26.12
CA VAL A 305 -23.42 -6.83 25.54
C VAL A 305 -24.39 -5.87 26.23
N PRO A 306 -24.41 -5.76 27.58
CA PRO A 306 -25.20 -4.72 28.24
C PRO A 306 -24.78 -3.29 27.82
N LEU A 307 -23.48 -3.03 27.69
CA LEU A 307 -23.00 -1.72 27.24
C LEU A 307 -23.41 -1.42 25.81
N LEU A 308 -23.34 -2.40 24.90
CA LEU A 308 -23.80 -2.22 23.52
C LEU A 308 -25.29 -1.85 23.46
N ASN A 309 -26.13 -2.51 24.27
CA ASN A 309 -27.55 -2.15 24.38
C ASN A 309 -27.74 -0.70 24.85
N LEU A 310 -26.97 -0.27 25.86
CA LEU A 310 -27.01 1.10 26.35
C LEU A 310 -26.52 2.10 25.28
N PHE A 311 -25.41 1.81 24.60
CA PHE A 311 -24.84 2.64 23.54
C PHE A 311 -25.84 2.83 22.39
N TYR A 312 -26.47 1.74 21.95
CA TYR A 312 -27.48 1.77 20.91
C TYR A 312 -28.72 2.57 21.34
N ALA A 313 -29.25 2.32 22.53
CA ALA A 313 -30.43 3.04 23.04
C ALA A 313 -30.19 4.55 23.13
N ARG A 314 -29.00 4.96 23.61
CA ARG A 314 -28.60 6.37 23.69
C ARG A 314 -28.40 6.99 22.30
N TRP A 315 -27.71 6.33 21.39
CA TRP A 315 -27.51 6.81 20.01
C TRP A 315 -28.85 7.05 19.29
N VAL A 316 -29.78 6.09 19.36
CA VAL A 316 -31.12 6.24 18.76
C VAL A 316 -31.92 7.37 19.41
N ALA A 317 -31.69 7.65 20.69
CA ALA A 317 -32.28 8.79 21.40
C ALA A 317 -31.56 10.13 21.13
N GLY A 318 -30.53 10.15 20.28
CA GLY A 318 -29.70 11.33 19.99
C GLY A 318 -28.80 11.76 21.16
N GLN A 319 -28.52 10.85 22.09
CA GLN A 319 -27.71 11.08 23.28
C GLN A 319 -26.34 10.44 23.11
N THR A 320 -25.30 11.06 23.69
CA THR A 320 -23.94 10.51 23.66
C THR A 320 -23.95 9.05 24.13
N PRO A 321 -23.44 8.10 23.32
CA PRO A 321 -23.53 6.68 23.63
C PRO A 321 -22.88 6.33 24.97
N GLN A 322 -21.76 6.96 25.28
CA GLN A 322 -20.98 6.75 26.49
C GLN A 322 -20.92 8.03 27.33
N ASP A 323 -20.88 7.90 28.65
CA ASP A 323 -20.74 9.03 29.56
C ASP A 323 -19.31 9.61 29.43
N THR A 324 -19.18 10.94 29.28
CA THR A 324 -17.88 11.61 29.32
C THR A 324 -17.43 11.78 30.77
N PRO A 325 -16.28 11.22 31.18
CA PRO A 325 -15.81 11.38 32.55
C PRO A 325 -15.45 12.85 32.82
N THR A 326 -15.79 13.33 34.03
CA THR A 326 -15.35 14.65 34.51
C THR A 326 -13.85 14.60 34.82
N PRO A 327 -13.01 15.52 34.31
CA PRO A 327 -11.56 15.46 34.48
C PRO A 327 -11.18 15.54 35.97
N THR A 328 -10.49 14.51 36.48
CA THR A 328 -9.89 14.53 37.82
C THR A 328 -8.46 15.08 37.69
N PRO A 329 -8.04 16.09 38.47
CA PRO A 329 -6.71 16.68 38.37
C PRO A 329 -5.64 15.69 38.86
N THR A 330 -4.75 15.26 37.96
CA THR A 330 -3.60 14.41 38.29
C THR A 330 -2.45 15.26 38.86
N PRO A 331 -1.78 14.84 39.96
CA PRO A 331 -0.69 15.60 40.55
C PRO A 331 0.59 15.53 39.69
N SER A 332 1.34 16.63 39.66
CA SER A 332 2.64 16.75 38.98
C SER A 332 3.66 15.73 39.53
N PRO A 333 4.40 15.00 38.68
CA PRO A 333 5.45 14.12 39.14
C PRO A 333 6.77 14.90 39.31
N THR A 334 7.38 14.71 40.48
CA THR A 334 8.73 15.13 40.83
C THR A 334 9.75 14.28 40.06
N VAL A 335 10.68 14.95 39.39
CA VAL A 335 11.79 14.32 38.65
C VAL A 335 12.77 13.65 39.63
N SER A 336 13.03 12.36 39.44
CA SER A 336 14.18 11.65 40.00
C SER A 336 14.97 11.02 38.86
N VAL A 337 16.24 11.38 38.76
CA VAL A 337 17.22 10.85 37.80
C VAL A 337 17.96 9.66 38.44
N ILE A 338 18.55 8.80 37.58
CA ILE A 338 19.70 7.86 37.79
C ILE A 338 19.30 6.35 37.87
N PRO A 339 20.07 5.38 37.32
CA PRO A 339 20.91 5.33 36.11
C PRO A 339 20.56 4.16 35.16
N THR A 340 21.10 4.22 33.95
CA THR A 340 21.14 3.17 32.92
C THR A 340 21.73 1.84 33.40
N LEU A 341 21.11 0.73 33.02
CA LEU A 341 21.74 -0.59 32.97
C LEU A 341 21.43 -1.24 31.61
N ASP A 342 22.38 -1.10 30.69
CA ASP A 342 22.44 -1.81 29.42
C ASP A 342 22.43 -3.32 29.65
N LYS A 343 21.43 -4.02 29.10
CA LYS A 343 21.59 -5.39 28.61
C LYS A 343 20.76 -5.59 27.35
N HIS A 344 21.37 -5.23 26.23
CA HIS A 344 21.03 -5.71 24.91
C HIS A 344 20.95 -7.25 24.88
N VAL A 345 19.82 -7.78 24.42
CA VAL A 345 19.82 -9.01 23.62
C VAL A 345 19.26 -8.59 22.27
N GLN A 346 20.17 -8.15 21.40
CA GLN A 346 19.88 -7.97 19.99
C GLN A 346 19.81 -9.33 19.31
N LEU A 347 18.74 -9.57 18.55
CA LEU A 347 18.89 -10.33 17.32
C LEU A 347 19.49 -9.37 16.29
N PRO A 348 20.61 -9.71 15.64
CA PRO A 348 21.39 -8.75 14.90
C PRO A 348 20.70 -8.41 13.58
N MET A 349 20.24 -7.17 13.45
CA MET A 349 20.39 -6.46 12.17
C MET A 349 21.90 -6.33 11.96
N VAL A 350 22.49 -7.23 11.17
CA VAL A 350 23.88 -7.09 10.73
C VAL A 350 23.94 -5.95 9.72
N GLN A 351 23.84 -4.71 10.19
CA GLN A 351 24.66 -3.65 9.64
C GLN A 351 25.92 -3.63 10.49
N ARG A 352 26.94 -4.39 10.04
CA ARG A 352 28.31 -3.97 10.37
C ARG A 352 28.39 -2.50 9.95
N ASN A 353 29.05 -1.66 10.76
CA ASN A 353 29.55 -0.37 10.31
C ASN A 353 30.41 -0.60 9.07
N PHE A 354 29.78 -0.63 7.90
CA PHE A 354 30.46 -0.48 6.64
C PHE A 354 30.72 1.01 6.57
N ALA A 355 31.95 1.40 6.92
CA ALA A 355 32.50 2.60 6.33
C ALA A 355 32.19 2.55 4.83
N PRO A 356 31.71 3.64 4.21
CA PRO A 356 31.50 3.67 2.76
C PRO A 356 32.77 3.13 2.11
N PRO A 357 32.66 2.22 1.13
CA PRO A 357 33.85 1.70 0.48
C PRO A 357 34.65 2.90 -0.03
N THR A 358 35.86 3.06 0.51
CA THR A 358 36.81 4.05 0.01
C THR A 358 36.89 3.88 -1.49
N THR A 359 36.53 4.94 -2.22
CA THR A 359 36.60 5.03 -3.68
C THR A 359 38.03 4.77 -4.12
N THR A 360 38.34 3.50 -4.37
CA THR A 360 39.47 3.16 -5.21
C THR A 360 38.91 3.25 -6.62
N ALA A 361 39.29 4.31 -7.34
CA ALA A 361 38.98 4.48 -8.75
C ALA A 361 39.40 3.21 -9.48
N THR A 362 38.44 2.32 -9.71
CA THR A 362 38.68 1.05 -10.40
C THR A 362 38.65 1.42 -11.87
N ALA A 363 39.77 1.19 -12.55
CA ALA A 363 39.94 1.52 -13.95
C ALA A 363 38.73 1.06 -14.76
N THR A 364 38.22 1.97 -15.61
CA THR A 364 37.26 1.62 -16.67
C THR A 364 37.77 0.36 -17.35
N PRO A 365 37.00 -0.75 -17.37
CA PRO A 365 37.45 -1.96 -18.03
C PRO A 365 37.79 -1.59 -19.47
N THR A 366 39.02 -1.91 -19.88
CA THR A 366 39.44 -1.77 -21.27
C THR A 366 38.42 -2.54 -22.10
N ILE A 367 37.60 -1.83 -22.88
CA ILE A 367 36.62 -2.43 -23.79
C ILE A 367 37.42 -3.23 -24.81
N VAL A 368 37.55 -4.54 -24.57
CA VAL A 368 38.05 -5.45 -25.59
C VAL A 368 36.84 -5.79 -26.46
N PRO A 369 36.82 -5.42 -27.74
CA PRO A 369 35.74 -5.81 -28.64
C PRO A 369 35.66 -7.34 -28.67
N GLN A 370 34.63 -7.91 -28.06
CA GLN A 370 34.30 -9.31 -28.21
C GLN A 370 33.31 -9.42 -29.38
N PRO A 371 33.48 -10.37 -30.32
CA PRO A 371 32.52 -10.60 -31.38
C PRO A 371 31.13 -10.87 -30.78
N GLY A 372 30.10 -10.18 -31.24
CA GLY A 372 28.71 -10.41 -30.80
C GLY A 372 28.14 -9.44 -29.77
N ARG A 373 28.89 -8.44 -29.28
CA ARG A 373 28.37 -7.41 -28.37
C ARG A 373 27.93 -6.14 -29.11
N ILE A 374 26.91 -5.47 -28.59
CA ILE A 374 26.58 -4.08 -28.95
C ILE A 374 27.32 -3.15 -27.99
N LEU A 375 28.10 -2.21 -28.51
CA LEU A 375 28.83 -1.24 -27.70
C LEU A 375 28.05 0.08 -27.57
N PRO A 376 28.33 0.92 -26.55
CA PRO A 376 27.78 2.27 -26.48
C PRO A 376 27.99 3.09 -27.76
N SER A 377 29.11 2.89 -28.45
CA SER A 377 29.43 3.55 -29.73
C SER A 377 28.54 3.14 -30.90
N ASP A 378 27.79 2.04 -30.75
CA ASP A 378 26.86 1.53 -31.77
C ASP A 378 25.49 2.21 -31.67
N LEU A 379 25.26 3.03 -30.63
CA LEU A 379 24.02 3.77 -30.42
C LEU A 379 24.15 5.19 -30.98
N THR A 380 23.34 5.49 -32.00
CA THR A 380 23.21 6.83 -32.57
C THR A 380 21.93 7.49 -32.09
N TYR A 381 22.04 8.61 -31.37
CA TYR A 381 20.88 9.36 -30.92
C TYR A 381 20.14 10.00 -32.10
N LEU A 382 18.83 9.77 -32.19
CA LEU A 382 17.97 10.32 -33.26
C LEU A 382 17.13 11.51 -32.80
N GLY A 383 17.05 11.77 -31.49
CA GLY A 383 16.24 12.84 -30.90
C GLY A 383 15.19 12.31 -29.93
N ALA A 384 14.23 13.17 -29.61
CA ALA A 384 13.10 12.84 -28.74
C ALA A 384 11.76 13.25 -29.37
N PHE A 385 10.66 12.76 -28.79
CA PHE A 385 9.31 13.21 -29.09
C PHE A 385 8.44 13.27 -27.83
N ARG A 386 7.36 14.06 -27.88
CA ARG A 386 6.46 14.32 -26.76
C ARG A 386 5.31 13.32 -26.74
N LEU A 387 4.86 13.00 -25.53
CA LEU A 387 3.61 12.28 -25.33
C LEU A 387 2.37 13.16 -25.62
N PRO A 388 1.20 12.53 -25.86
CA PRO A 388 -0.06 13.25 -26.01
C PRO A 388 -0.44 14.06 -24.77
N THR A 389 -1.41 14.97 -24.93
CA THR A 389 -1.90 15.86 -23.84
C THR A 389 -3.31 15.52 -23.38
N ASP A 390 -3.97 14.60 -24.07
CA ASP A 390 -5.28 14.08 -23.74
C ASP A 390 -5.23 13.05 -22.59
N GLY A 391 -6.40 12.84 -21.99
CA GLY A 391 -6.57 12.02 -20.78
C GLY A 391 -6.84 12.86 -19.52
N PRO A 392 -7.56 12.33 -18.53
CA PRO A 392 -7.72 12.96 -17.22
C PRO A 392 -6.39 13.15 -16.49
N ASP A 393 -6.22 14.16 -15.64
CA ASP A 393 -4.93 14.45 -14.98
C ASP A 393 -4.34 13.25 -14.23
N GLU A 394 -5.16 12.50 -13.49
CA GLU A 394 -4.72 11.35 -12.68
C GLU A 394 -4.64 10.03 -13.48
N ILE A 395 -4.86 10.06 -14.79
CA ILE A 395 -4.88 8.87 -15.66
C ILE A 395 -3.94 9.04 -16.86
N GLY A 396 -3.85 10.27 -17.38
CA GLY A 396 -3.12 10.64 -18.58
C GLY A 396 -1.60 10.59 -18.43
N TRP A 397 -0.89 11.18 -19.38
CA TRP A 397 0.58 11.12 -19.47
C TRP A 397 1.34 12.01 -18.47
N LYS A 398 0.65 12.69 -17.55
CA LYS A 398 1.31 13.41 -16.46
C LYS A 398 1.84 12.40 -15.45
N TRP A 399 3.05 12.61 -14.95
CA TRP A 399 3.74 11.72 -14.03
C TRP A 399 3.86 10.28 -14.55
N SER A 400 3.84 10.08 -15.89
CA SER A 400 4.09 8.78 -16.51
C SER A 400 5.57 8.42 -16.48
N GLY A 401 5.89 7.18 -16.87
CA GLY A 401 7.29 6.75 -17.00
C GLY A 401 7.56 5.32 -16.54
N GLU A 402 6.57 4.64 -15.97
CA GLU A 402 6.77 3.38 -15.26
C GLU A 402 6.93 2.18 -16.22
N ALA A 403 6.18 2.13 -17.33
CA ALA A 403 6.29 1.02 -18.27
C ALA A 403 6.05 1.43 -19.74
N LEU A 404 6.73 0.75 -20.65
CA LEU A 404 6.69 0.98 -22.10
C LEU A 404 6.76 -0.36 -22.83
N ALA A 405 6.03 -0.52 -23.94
CA ALA A 405 6.17 -1.67 -24.83
C ALA A 405 5.95 -1.31 -26.30
N TYR A 406 6.86 -1.70 -27.17
CA TYR A 406 6.79 -1.50 -28.61
C TYR A 406 5.90 -2.54 -29.31
N HIS A 407 5.05 -2.05 -30.21
CA HIS A 407 4.13 -2.86 -30.98
C HIS A 407 4.33 -2.62 -32.48
N ALA A 408 5.00 -3.58 -33.13
CA ALA A 408 5.33 -3.51 -34.56
C ALA A 408 4.11 -3.44 -35.49
N GLY A 409 2.96 -3.98 -35.07
CA GLY A 409 1.70 -3.94 -35.82
C GLY A 409 0.85 -2.70 -35.55
N GLY A 410 1.32 -1.80 -34.68
CA GLY A 410 0.65 -0.56 -34.34
C GLY A 410 0.69 0.47 -35.46
N ASP A 411 -0.22 1.44 -35.37
CA ASP A 411 -0.35 2.57 -36.31
C ASP A 411 -0.18 2.20 -37.81
N PRO A 412 -0.91 1.21 -38.35
CA PRO A 412 -0.73 0.78 -39.74
C PRO A 412 -1.13 1.83 -40.78
N SER A 413 -1.82 2.89 -40.35
CA SER A 413 -2.21 4.05 -41.16
C SER A 413 -1.34 5.28 -40.92
N GLY A 414 -0.29 5.15 -40.10
CA GLY A 414 0.65 6.22 -39.79
C GLY A 414 1.43 6.70 -41.03
N PRO A 415 2.05 7.88 -40.93
CA PRO A 415 2.90 8.39 -42.00
C PRO A 415 4.12 7.48 -42.23
N ASP A 416 4.59 7.40 -43.47
CA ASP A 416 5.87 6.73 -43.81
C ASP A 416 7.05 7.67 -43.49
N ASP A 417 7.26 7.94 -42.22
CA ASP A 417 8.30 8.84 -41.69
C ASP A 417 9.56 8.10 -41.18
N GLY A 418 9.57 6.77 -41.34
CA GLY A 418 10.64 5.89 -40.88
C GLY A 418 10.47 5.34 -39.47
N PHE A 419 9.38 5.67 -38.77
CA PHE A 419 9.10 5.25 -37.39
C PHE A 419 7.71 4.57 -37.25
N PRO A 420 7.42 3.50 -38.01
CA PRO A 420 6.14 2.82 -37.92
C PRO A 420 6.01 2.00 -36.63
N GLY A 421 4.79 1.52 -36.38
CA GLY A 421 4.44 0.86 -35.12
C GLY A 421 3.91 1.85 -34.10
N SER A 422 3.78 1.40 -32.87
CA SER A 422 3.25 2.19 -31.75
C SER A 422 3.94 1.80 -30.45
N LEU A 423 3.67 2.57 -29.40
CA LEU A 423 4.08 2.27 -28.04
C LEU A 423 2.85 2.15 -27.14
N TYR A 424 2.75 1.06 -26.39
CA TYR A 424 1.95 1.02 -25.17
C TYR A 424 2.75 1.65 -24.04
N GLY A 425 2.08 2.41 -23.18
CA GLY A 425 2.70 2.95 -21.97
C GLY A 425 1.71 3.12 -20.85
N THR A 426 2.21 3.11 -19.62
CA THR A 426 1.42 3.50 -18.45
C THR A 426 1.32 5.02 -18.35
N GLY A 427 0.13 5.51 -18.04
CA GLY A 427 -0.12 6.91 -17.70
C GLY A 427 0.34 7.23 -16.29
N HIS A 428 -0.42 8.09 -15.61
CA HIS A 428 -0.06 8.65 -14.31
C HIS A 428 0.38 7.60 -13.29
N ASN A 429 1.50 7.85 -12.60
CA ASN A 429 2.14 6.89 -11.67
C ASN A 429 1.24 6.40 -10.52
N TRP A 430 0.16 7.11 -10.19
CA TRP A 430 -0.85 6.67 -9.22
C TRP A 430 -1.75 5.54 -9.74
N ASN A 431 -2.35 5.72 -10.91
CA ASN A 431 -3.37 4.80 -11.44
C ASN A 431 -2.79 3.82 -12.47
N GLN A 432 -1.76 4.25 -13.21
CA GLN A 432 -1.02 3.47 -14.20
C GLN A 432 -1.90 2.77 -15.26
N TYR A 433 -2.96 3.45 -15.70
CA TYR A 433 -3.78 2.96 -16.81
C TYR A 433 -2.92 2.92 -18.07
N VAL A 434 -3.19 1.96 -18.95
CA VAL A 434 -2.39 1.75 -20.16
C VAL A 434 -3.09 2.39 -21.36
N SER A 435 -2.31 3.07 -22.20
CA SER A 435 -2.74 3.66 -23.47
C SER A 435 -1.75 3.29 -24.57
N GLU A 436 -2.18 3.36 -25.83
CA GLU A 436 -1.31 3.17 -27.00
C GLU A 436 -1.14 4.49 -27.76
N VAL A 437 0.08 4.83 -28.19
CA VAL A 437 0.41 6.08 -28.90
C VAL A 437 1.22 5.81 -30.17
N SER A 438 1.07 6.69 -31.17
CA SER A 438 1.92 6.68 -32.36
C SER A 438 3.36 7.08 -32.05
N ILE A 439 4.28 6.76 -32.97
CA ILE A 439 5.68 7.14 -32.88
C ILE A 439 5.97 8.15 -34.00
N PRO A 440 6.02 9.46 -33.71
CA PRO A 440 6.42 10.43 -34.72
C PRO A 440 7.94 10.42 -34.89
N ALA A 441 8.43 10.93 -36.03
CA ALA A 441 9.85 11.17 -36.21
C ALA A 441 10.47 11.98 -35.03
N PRO A 442 11.50 11.46 -34.33
CA PRO A 442 12.16 12.14 -33.23
C PRO A 442 12.97 13.35 -33.75
N VAL A 443 13.11 14.36 -32.90
CA VAL A 443 13.81 15.61 -33.23
C VAL A 443 14.96 15.83 -32.26
N ILE A 444 16.14 16.17 -32.80
CA ILE A 444 17.28 16.66 -32.00
C ILE A 444 17.08 18.16 -31.78
N SER A 445 16.62 18.55 -30.59
CA SER A 445 16.59 19.96 -30.18
C SER A 445 17.96 20.36 -29.61
N ALA A 446 18.70 21.18 -30.35
CA ALA A 446 20.01 21.66 -29.93
C ALA A 446 19.96 22.51 -28.64
N ALA A 447 18.84 23.18 -28.38
CA ALA A 447 18.62 24.02 -27.21
C ALA A 447 17.90 23.29 -26.06
N LYS A 448 17.61 21.99 -26.20
CA LYS A 448 16.75 21.22 -25.28
C LYS A 448 15.40 21.91 -25.03
N ASN A 449 14.80 22.47 -26.08
CA ASN A 449 13.46 23.06 -26.03
C ASN A 449 12.42 22.01 -26.43
N VAL A 450 11.54 21.63 -25.50
CA VAL A 450 10.48 20.63 -25.76
C VAL A 450 9.51 21.06 -26.85
N GLU A 451 9.34 22.36 -27.09
CA GLU A 451 8.45 22.86 -28.15
C GLU A 451 8.99 22.59 -29.57
N ASP A 452 10.26 22.21 -29.72
CA ASP A 452 10.83 21.80 -31.01
C ASP A 452 10.45 20.36 -31.37
N LEU A 453 9.99 19.56 -30.40
CA LEU A 453 9.77 18.14 -30.55
C LEU A 453 8.40 17.83 -31.19
N ASN A 454 8.37 16.81 -32.05
CA ASN A 454 7.12 16.28 -32.56
C ASN A 454 6.32 15.63 -31.42
N ARG A 455 4.98 15.61 -31.56
CA ARG A 455 4.07 15.04 -30.55
C ARG A 455 3.38 13.80 -31.09
N ALA A 456 3.40 12.74 -30.30
CA ALA A 456 2.65 11.53 -30.56
C ALA A 456 1.12 11.77 -30.44
N THR A 457 0.33 10.86 -31.01
CA THR A 457 -1.13 10.88 -30.91
C THR A 457 -1.63 9.60 -30.25
N THR A 458 -2.64 9.72 -29.40
CA THR A 458 -3.33 8.57 -28.79
C THR A 458 -4.03 7.73 -29.86
N LEU A 459 -3.70 6.44 -29.93
CA LEU A 459 -4.29 5.45 -30.83
C LEU A 459 -5.37 4.63 -30.14
N GLN A 460 -5.14 4.26 -28.88
CA GLN A 460 -6.12 3.61 -28.01
C GLN A 460 -6.22 4.39 -26.70
N PRO A 461 -7.43 4.59 -26.16
CA PRO A 461 -7.60 5.35 -24.92
C PRO A 461 -7.03 4.60 -23.71
N PHE A 462 -6.85 5.32 -22.61
CA PHE A 462 -6.44 4.75 -21.32
C PHE A 462 -7.44 3.71 -20.81
N THR A 463 -6.93 2.52 -20.47
CA THR A 463 -7.68 1.40 -19.91
C THR A 463 -6.97 0.84 -18.67
N ASP A 464 -7.74 0.54 -17.62
CA ASP A 464 -7.21 -0.18 -16.44
C ASP A 464 -6.99 -1.66 -16.79
N LEU A 465 -5.72 -2.08 -16.86
CA LEU A 465 -5.35 -3.47 -17.12
C LEU A 465 -4.89 -4.20 -15.86
N ARG A 466 -4.92 -3.56 -14.69
CA ARG A 466 -4.29 -4.09 -13.48
C ARG A 466 -4.93 -5.38 -12.97
N ALA A 467 -6.14 -5.73 -13.41
CA ALA A 467 -6.83 -6.96 -13.04
C ALA A 467 -6.92 -7.18 -11.50
N GLY A 468 -7.08 -6.10 -10.74
CA GLY A 468 -7.10 -6.12 -9.27
C GLY A 468 -5.72 -6.10 -8.60
N LEU A 469 -4.62 -5.95 -9.38
CA LEU A 469 -3.29 -5.66 -8.86
C LEU A 469 -3.23 -4.18 -8.42
N GLY A 470 -2.91 -3.92 -7.16
CA GLY A 470 -2.86 -2.59 -6.58
C GLY A 470 -1.86 -2.54 -5.44
N GLY A 471 -1.70 -1.38 -4.82
CA GLY A 471 -0.86 -1.26 -3.64
C GLY A 471 -0.12 0.06 -3.44
N GLU A 472 0.77 0.07 -2.46
CA GLU A 472 1.62 1.23 -2.12
C GLU A 472 2.73 1.41 -3.15
N ILE A 473 2.72 2.57 -3.83
CA ILE A 473 3.65 2.98 -4.90
C ILE A 473 3.88 1.87 -5.94
N LEU A 474 3.09 1.89 -6.99
CA LEU A 474 3.11 0.85 -8.02
C LEU A 474 4.39 0.88 -8.85
N ARG A 475 4.98 -0.28 -9.04
CA ARG A 475 5.98 -0.58 -10.06
C ARG A 475 5.33 -1.39 -11.17
N ALA A 476 5.69 -1.13 -12.42
CA ALA A 476 5.07 -1.79 -13.56
C ALA A 476 6.03 -2.09 -14.68
N GLY A 477 5.73 -3.13 -15.44
CA GLY A 477 6.43 -3.46 -16.69
C GLY A 477 5.44 -3.88 -17.77
N LEU A 478 5.76 -3.61 -19.03
CA LEU A 478 4.96 -4.00 -20.19
C LEU A 478 5.85 -4.67 -21.23
N ALA A 479 5.31 -5.65 -21.96
CA ALA A 479 5.99 -6.21 -23.13
C ALA A 479 4.97 -6.77 -24.13
N VAL A 480 5.20 -6.53 -25.42
CA VAL A 480 4.41 -7.15 -26.49
C VAL A 480 5.14 -8.38 -27.02
N LEU A 481 4.43 -9.50 -27.13
CA LEU A 481 4.93 -10.69 -27.81
C LEU A 481 3.97 -11.13 -28.92
N PRO A 482 4.50 -11.65 -30.05
CA PRO A 482 3.68 -12.35 -31.02
C PRO A 482 3.08 -13.62 -30.40
N PRO A 483 2.03 -14.22 -31.00
CA PRO A 483 1.35 -15.37 -30.41
C PRO A 483 2.34 -16.49 -30.03
N GLN A 484 2.26 -16.97 -28.79
CA GLN A 484 3.07 -18.09 -28.29
C GLN A 484 2.19 -19.30 -27.97
N GLY A 485 2.76 -20.51 -28.07
CA GLY A 485 2.03 -21.75 -27.78
C GLY A 485 0.78 -21.89 -28.66
N SER A 486 -0.39 -22.00 -28.03
CA SER A 486 -1.69 -22.07 -28.72
C SER A 486 -2.39 -20.72 -28.91
N GLN A 487 -1.72 -19.60 -28.61
CA GLN A 487 -2.28 -18.27 -28.85
C GLN A 487 -2.46 -18.02 -30.34
N THR A 488 -3.58 -17.39 -30.70
CA THR A 488 -3.90 -17.02 -32.09
C THR A 488 -3.60 -15.55 -32.40
N THR A 489 -3.47 -14.72 -31.37
CA THR A 489 -3.17 -13.28 -31.45
C THR A 489 -2.00 -12.93 -30.51
N GLY A 490 -1.28 -11.87 -30.86
CA GLY A 490 -0.26 -11.30 -29.97
C GLY A 490 -0.86 -10.81 -28.66
N LYS A 491 0.00 -10.60 -27.67
CA LYS A 491 -0.40 -10.26 -26.30
C LYS A 491 0.45 -9.13 -25.75
N LEU A 492 -0.21 -8.24 -25.01
CA LEU A 492 0.44 -7.26 -24.14
C LEU A 492 0.56 -7.90 -22.76
N TYR A 493 1.76 -8.34 -22.40
CA TYR A 493 2.08 -8.81 -21.06
C TYR A 493 2.32 -7.63 -20.15
N PHE A 494 1.93 -7.76 -18.89
CA PHE A 494 2.11 -6.73 -17.88
C PHE A 494 2.57 -7.33 -16.55
N THR A 495 3.20 -6.47 -15.74
CA THR A 495 3.41 -6.72 -14.32
C THR A 495 3.07 -5.48 -13.50
N TRP A 496 2.53 -5.69 -12.30
CA TRP A 496 2.39 -4.67 -11.26
C TRP A 496 2.82 -5.23 -9.91
N GLY A 497 3.64 -4.49 -9.17
CA GLY A 497 4.07 -4.84 -7.81
C GLY A 497 4.26 -3.61 -6.92
N GLU A 498 4.21 -3.81 -5.60
CA GLU A 498 4.33 -2.72 -4.61
C GLU A 498 5.79 -2.31 -4.38
N HIS A 499 6.02 -1.05 -4.02
CA HIS A 499 7.35 -0.56 -3.68
C HIS A 499 7.89 -1.23 -2.40
N MET A 500 7.05 -1.34 -1.37
CA MET A 500 7.30 -2.07 -0.11
C MET A 500 6.47 -3.35 -0.05
N GLN A 501 7.09 -4.45 0.33
CA GLN A 501 6.51 -5.78 0.50
C GLN A 501 7.07 -6.37 1.80
N PHE A 502 6.21 -6.57 2.81
CA PHE A 502 6.59 -7.10 4.12
C PHE A 502 6.27 -8.60 4.20
N ASP A 503 7.28 -9.46 4.07
CA ASP A 503 7.22 -10.91 4.35
C ASP A 503 6.00 -11.68 3.79
N ILE A 504 5.46 -11.25 2.64
CA ILE A 504 4.37 -11.94 1.95
C ILE A 504 4.95 -12.92 0.91
N PRO A 505 4.58 -14.21 0.91
CA PRO A 505 5.03 -15.15 -0.11
C PRO A 505 4.59 -14.72 -1.52
N ALA A 506 5.42 -15.01 -2.53
CA ALA A 506 5.27 -14.67 -3.96
C ALA A 506 3.84 -14.28 -4.37
N LEU A 507 3.53 -12.98 -4.29
CA LEU A 507 2.21 -12.45 -4.64
C LEU A 507 2.01 -12.49 -6.16
N PRO A 508 0.78 -12.75 -6.64
CA PRO A 508 0.48 -12.60 -8.05
C PRO A 508 0.78 -11.17 -8.49
N SER A 509 1.51 -11.01 -9.60
CA SER A 509 1.93 -9.70 -10.12
C SER A 509 1.93 -9.64 -11.64
N HIS A 510 1.76 -10.75 -12.36
CA HIS A 510 1.89 -10.82 -13.82
C HIS A 510 0.59 -11.18 -14.51
N GLY A 511 0.37 -10.65 -15.71
CA GLY A 511 -0.80 -10.98 -16.51
C GLY A 511 -0.58 -10.68 -17.99
N TRP A 512 -1.64 -10.83 -18.79
CA TRP A 512 -1.68 -10.27 -20.14
C TRP A 512 -3.06 -9.71 -20.50
N SER A 513 -3.05 -8.82 -21.49
CA SER A 513 -4.21 -8.32 -22.23
C SER A 513 -4.07 -8.70 -23.72
N GLU A 514 -5.19 -8.85 -24.42
CA GLU A 514 -5.24 -8.67 -25.86
C GLU A 514 -4.76 -7.25 -26.22
N LEU A 515 -4.23 -7.09 -27.43
CA LEU A 515 -3.65 -5.82 -27.88
C LEU A 515 -4.71 -4.72 -28.07
N ASN A 516 -5.96 -5.09 -28.36
CA ASN A 516 -7.06 -4.12 -28.35
C ASN A 516 -7.52 -3.88 -26.91
N LEU A 517 -7.14 -2.74 -26.33
CA LEU A 517 -7.43 -2.36 -24.95
C LEU A 517 -8.93 -2.25 -24.67
N ALA A 518 -9.76 -1.90 -25.66
CA ALA A 518 -11.22 -1.87 -25.50
C ALA A 518 -11.85 -3.28 -25.42
N ALA A 519 -11.10 -4.31 -25.83
CA ALA A 519 -11.48 -5.71 -25.75
C ALA A 519 -10.33 -6.52 -25.10
N SER A 520 -9.83 -6.01 -23.97
CA SER A 520 -8.60 -6.46 -23.32
C SER A 520 -8.59 -7.94 -22.92
N ASN A 521 -9.73 -8.51 -22.56
CA ASN A 521 -9.85 -9.94 -22.17
C ASN A 521 -8.72 -10.38 -21.22
N LEU A 522 -8.57 -9.67 -20.10
CA LEU A 522 -7.47 -9.83 -19.16
C LEU A 522 -7.31 -11.29 -18.68
N ALA A 523 -6.06 -11.72 -18.56
CA ALA A 523 -5.68 -12.99 -17.98
C ALA A 523 -4.61 -12.82 -16.91
N GLY A 524 -4.71 -13.61 -15.83
CA GLY A 524 -3.90 -13.45 -14.62
C GLY A 524 -4.76 -13.13 -13.38
N PRO A 525 -4.17 -12.61 -12.30
CA PRO A 525 -2.73 -12.44 -12.12
C PRO A 525 -2.03 -13.77 -11.78
N TRP A 526 -0.76 -13.91 -12.15
CA TRP A 526 0.10 -15.07 -11.89
C TRP A 526 1.29 -14.69 -11.01
N ARG A 527 1.86 -15.69 -10.34
CA ARG A 527 3.08 -15.59 -9.53
C ARG A 527 4.29 -16.05 -10.34
N ILE A 528 5.49 -15.62 -9.99
CA ILE A 528 6.73 -16.07 -10.63
C ILE A 528 7.49 -16.97 -9.67
N ALA A 529 7.34 -18.28 -9.86
CA ALA A 529 7.85 -19.30 -8.94
C ALA A 529 7.60 -18.91 -7.47
N ASP A 530 8.64 -18.96 -6.64
CA ASP A 530 8.64 -18.51 -5.24
C ASP A 530 9.35 -17.15 -5.07
N HIS A 531 9.56 -16.41 -6.17
CA HIS A 531 10.23 -15.12 -6.12
C HIS A 531 9.31 -14.03 -5.54
N GLN A 532 9.87 -13.22 -4.65
CA GLN A 532 9.23 -11.98 -4.18
C GLN A 532 9.12 -10.97 -5.32
N ALA A 533 8.11 -10.09 -5.29
CA ALA A 533 7.95 -9.13 -6.37
C ALA A 533 9.07 -8.08 -6.42
N TYR A 534 9.89 -7.94 -5.36
CA TYR A 534 11.15 -7.20 -5.36
C TYR A 534 12.16 -7.61 -6.44
N VAL A 535 12.00 -8.78 -7.08
CA VAL A 535 12.85 -9.21 -8.19
C VAL A 535 12.08 -9.49 -9.49
N THR A 536 10.82 -9.05 -9.59
CA THR A 536 9.95 -9.43 -10.72
C THR A 536 9.12 -8.32 -11.35
N SER A 537 9.01 -7.11 -10.76
CA SER A 537 7.90 -6.18 -11.03
C SER A 537 8.23 -4.74 -11.50
N ASP A 538 9.41 -4.44 -12.06
CA ASP A 538 9.70 -3.10 -12.66
C ASP A 538 9.74 -3.11 -14.20
N TYR A 539 9.98 -4.26 -14.84
CA TYR A 539 10.11 -4.29 -16.29
C TYR A 539 9.82 -5.67 -16.85
N LEU A 540 9.34 -5.67 -18.10
CA LEU A 540 9.16 -6.84 -18.92
C LEU A 540 9.86 -6.60 -20.26
N LEU A 541 10.45 -7.63 -20.84
CA LEU A 541 11.08 -7.53 -22.16
C LEU A 541 11.00 -8.85 -22.93
N PRO A 542 10.76 -8.79 -24.25
CA PRO A 542 10.87 -9.96 -25.12
C PRO A 542 12.30 -10.51 -25.15
N ILE A 543 12.43 -11.84 -25.07
CA ILE A 543 13.70 -12.53 -25.33
C ILE A 543 13.77 -12.87 -26.83
N PRO A 544 14.89 -12.61 -27.54
CA PRO A 544 15.05 -12.97 -28.94
C PRO A 544 14.79 -14.46 -29.20
N ALA A 545 14.02 -14.77 -30.26
CA ALA A 545 13.53 -16.12 -30.54
C ALA A 545 14.64 -17.18 -30.63
N ALA A 546 15.69 -16.87 -31.39
CA ALA A 546 16.81 -17.78 -31.58
C ALA A 546 17.59 -18.01 -30.27
N TRP A 547 17.75 -16.96 -29.47
CA TRP A 547 18.46 -17.06 -28.18
C TRP A 547 17.66 -17.91 -27.18
N ALA A 548 16.36 -17.64 -27.03
CA ALA A 548 15.50 -18.40 -26.12
C ALA A 548 15.37 -19.87 -26.52
N ALA A 549 15.23 -20.17 -27.82
CA ALA A 549 15.18 -21.54 -28.30
C ALA A 549 16.45 -22.35 -27.95
N ALA A 550 17.61 -21.69 -27.89
CA ALA A 550 18.88 -22.32 -27.56
C ALA A 550 19.13 -22.44 -26.05
N ASN A 551 18.67 -21.47 -25.24
CA ASN A 551 19.10 -21.34 -23.84
C ASN A 551 17.98 -21.47 -22.82
N THR A 552 16.76 -21.04 -23.13
CA THR A 552 15.59 -21.09 -22.25
C THR A 552 14.34 -21.59 -23.00
N PRO A 553 14.33 -22.86 -23.49
CA PRO A 553 13.28 -23.35 -24.38
C PRO A 553 11.88 -23.19 -23.77
N GLY A 554 10.98 -22.53 -24.51
CA GLY A 554 9.61 -22.26 -24.06
C GLY A 554 9.42 -20.98 -23.25
N GLN A 555 10.50 -20.27 -22.89
CA GLN A 555 10.46 -19.00 -22.16
C GLN A 555 10.93 -17.85 -23.07
N ARG A 556 9.99 -17.01 -23.52
CA ARG A 556 10.22 -15.90 -24.46
C ARG A 556 9.99 -14.52 -23.86
N LEU A 557 9.57 -14.46 -22.60
CA LEU A 557 9.37 -13.24 -21.84
C LEU A 557 10.40 -13.22 -20.72
N ALA A 558 11.00 -12.08 -20.44
CA ALA A 558 11.77 -11.88 -19.23
C ALA A 558 11.09 -10.83 -18.35
N THR A 559 11.23 -10.98 -17.03
CA THR A 559 10.75 -10.04 -16.03
C THR A 559 11.85 -9.76 -15.02
N GLY A 560 11.79 -8.60 -14.38
CA GLY A 560 12.74 -8.30 -13.31
C GLY A 560 12.41 -7.01 -12.59
N ARG A 561 13.27 -6.67 -11.64
CA ARG A 561 13.22 -5.46 -10.84
C ARG A 561 14.58 -5.03 -10.33
N PHE A 562 14.72 -3.74 -10.10
CA PHE A 562 15.74 -3.18 -9.23
C PHE A 562 15.11 -2.32 -8.14
N ARG A 563 15.43 -2.61 -6.88
CA ARG A 563 14.98 -1.81 -5.74
C ARG A 563 16.17 -1.13 -5.07
N ASP A 564 16.05 0.16 -4.82
CA ASP A 564 16.97 0.90 -3.99
C ASP A 564 17.08 0.27 -2.59
N GLY A 565 18.22 0.48 -1.92
CA GLY A 565 18.51 -0.15 -0.64
C GLY A 565 18.94 -1.61 -0.70
N GLY A 566 18.73 -2.32 -1.82
CA GLY A 566 19.30 -3.66 -2.05
C GLY A 566 18.47 -4.82 -1.51
N GLN A 567 17.23 -4.58 -1.11
CA GLN A 567 16.29 -5.61 -0.68
C GLN A 567 15.80 -6.40 -1.91
N GLY A 568 15.77 -7.72 -1.81
CA GLY A 568 15.57 -8.66 -2.90
C GLY A 568 16.85 -8.92 -3.70
N THR A 569 17.57 -7.85 -4.10
CA THR A 569 18.80 -7.96 -4.91
C THR A 569 19.62 -6.66 -4.90
N GLN A 570 20.96 -6.76 -4.87
CA GLN A 570 21.89 -5.63 -4.95
C GLN A 570 22.43 -5.40 -6.39
N GLY A 571 21.54 -5.46 -7.37
CA GLY A 571 21.79 -5.31 -8.80
C GLY A 571 20.51 -5.62 -9.59
N PRO A 572 20.40 -5.31 -10.90
CA PRO A 572 19.17 -5.64 -11.64
C PRO A 572 18.92 -7.15 -11.62
N SER A 573 17.66 -7.55 -11.52
CA SER A 573 17.25 -8.95 -11.70
C SER A 573 16.66 -9.19 -13.08
N LEU A 574 16.75 -10.42 -13.57
CA LEU A 574 16.16 -10.87 -14.83
C LEU A 574 15.84 -12.36 -14.79
N LEU A 575 14.56 -12.68 -14.95
CA LEU A 575 14.03 -14.04 -14.90
C LEU A 575 13.31 -14.34 -16.22
N ALA A 576 13.71 -15.40 -16.92
CA ALA A 576 13.01 -15.87 -18.12
C ALA A 576 11.78 -16.70 -17.74
N LEU A 577 10.66 -16.49 -18.44
CA LEU A 577 9.39 -17.15 -18.20
C LEU A 577 8.57 -17.34 -19.49
N GLY A 578 7.62 -18.27 -19.42
CA GLY A 578 6.77 -18.65 -20.55
C GLY A 578 5.36 -18.99 -20.08
N PRO A 579 4.47 -18.00 -19.87
CA PRO A 579 3.16 -18.22 -19.28
C PRO A 579 2.35 -19.26 -20.07
N TRP A 580 2.41 -19.21 -21.40
CA TRP A 580 1.74 -20.17 -22.31
C TRP A 580 2.12 -21.63 -22.11
N THR A 581 3.21 -21.93 -21.39
CA THR A 581 3.58 -23.32 -21.05
C THR A 581 2.73 -23.90 -19.93
N GLN A 582 2.00 -23.06 -19.18
CA GLN A 582 1.12 -23.43 -18.07
C GLN A 582 -0.37 -23.34 -18.43
N GLY A 583 -0.69 -23.31 -19.72
CA GLY A 583 -2.05 -23.11 -20.23
C GLY A 583 -2.18 -21.82 -21.04
N ASN A 584 -3.31 -21.64 -21.72
CA ASN A 584 -3.56 -20.46 -22.54
C ASN A 584 -5.02 -19.98 -22.39
N PRO A 585 -5.32 -19.05 -21.46
CA PRO A 585 -4.39 -18.54 -20.44
C PRO A 585 -4.11 -19.55 -19.32
N PRO A 586 -2.99 -19.42 -18.58
CA PRO A 586 -2.84 -20.09 -17.29
C PRO A 586 -3.93 -19.64 -16.32
N PRO A 587 -4.44 -20.52 -15.44
CA PRO A 587 -5.42 -20.13 -14.43
C PRO A 587 -4.91 -18.98 -13.53
N PRO A 588 -5.77 -18.07 -13.04
CA PRO A 588 -5.37 -17.08 -12.05
C PRO A 588 -4.71 -17.72 -10.81
N GLY A 589 -3.68 -17.07 -10.27
CA GLY A 589 -2.89 -17.55 -9.14
C GLY A 589 -1.83 -18.61 -9.48
N THR A 590 -1.75 -19.07 -10.74
CA THR A 590 -0.71 -20.01 -11.19
C THR A 590 0.69 -19.50 -10.84
N SER A 591 1.53 -20.39 -10.30
CA SER A 591 2.97 -20.13 -10.15
C SER A 591 3.69 -20.52 -11.43
N LEU A 592 4.21 -19.52 -12.14
CA LEU A 592 4.92 -19.69 -13.41
C LEU A 592 6.37 -20.12 -13.15
N PRO A 593 6.84 -21.23 -13.74
CA PRO A 593 8.25 -21.58 -13.68
C PRO A 593 9.12 -20.49 -14.31
N SER A 594 10.21 -20.16 -13.63
CA SER A 594 11.19 -19.17 -14.08
C SER A 594 12.60 -19.77 -14.20
N THR A 595 13.40 -19.21 -15.09
CA THR A 595 14.85 -19.46 -15.15
C THR A 595 15.58 -18.15 -14.86
N PRO A 596 16.30 -18.04 -13.72
CA PRO A 596 17.11 -16.88 -13.45
C PRO A 596 18.20 -16.70 -14.50
N LEU A 597 18.31 -15.50 -15.07
CA LEU A 597 19.37 -15.08 -15.97
C LEU A 597 20.31 -14.08 -15.30
N LEU A 598 19.77 -13.25 -14.42
CA LEU A 598 20.50 -12.31 -13.57
C LEU A 598 19.79 -12.21 -12.23
N LEU A 599 20.51 -12.43 -11.13
CA LEU A 599 19.95 -12.33 -9.78
C LEU A 599 21.11 -12.15 -8.80
N TYR A 600 21.41 -10.90 -8.44
CA TYR A 600 22.44 -10.59 -7.44
C TYR A 600 21.96 -10.89 -6.03
N ASP A 601 22.92 -11.03 -5.11
CA ASP A 601 22.61 -11.33 -3.73
C ASP A 601 21.87 -10.15 -3.07
N ASP A 602 20.97 -10.50 -2.15
CA ASP A 602 20.22 -9.55 -1.33
C ASP A 602 21.10 -8.94 -0.24
N VAL A 603 20.76 -7.73 0.23
CA VAL A 603 21.50 -7.00 1.27
C VAL A 603 21.66 -7.77 2.59
N THR A 604 20.81 -8.76 2.87
CA THR A 604 20.92 -9.62 4.06
C THR A 604 21.99 -10.71 3.92
N VAL A 605 22.51 -10.95 2.71
CA VAL A 605 23.57 -11.94 2.44
C VAL A 605 24.93 -11.34 2.77
N GLU A 606 25.56 -11.87 3.83
CA GLU A 606 26.88 -11.42 4.24
C GLU A 606 27.94 -11.69 3.15
N ASN A 607 28.62 -10.64 2.70
CA ASN A 607 29.58 -10.67 1.57
C ASN A 607 28.97 -11.20 0.26
N GLY A 608 27.70 -10.90 0.01
CA GLY A 608 27.03 -11.20 -1.25
C GLY A 608 27.72 -10.58 -2.47
N ILE A 609 27.53 -11.20 -3.63
CA ILE A 609 27.97 -10.70 -4.93
C ILE A 609 26.92 -9.70 -5.42
N THR A 610 27.37 -8.46 -5.59
CA THR A 610 26.53 -7.33 -6.01
C THR A 610 26.94 -6.83 -7.40
N LEU A 611 26.14 -5.93 -7.98
CA LEU A 611 26.54 -5.19 -9.16
C LEU A 611 27.88 -4.46 -8.91
N ASN A 612 28.80 -4.53 -9.86
CA ASN A 612 30.05 -3.77 -9.81
C ASN A 612 29.74 -2.26 -9.78
N GLY A 613 30.15 -1.59 -8.70
CA GLY A 613 29.81 -0.18 -8.48
C GLY A 613 28.37 0.03 -7.99
N TYR A 614 27.74 -1.02 -7.44
CA TYR A 614 26.46 -0.93 -6.73
C TYR A 614 26.44 0.23 -5.74
N HIS A 615 25.33 0.96 -5.73
CA HIS A 615 25.06 2.05 -4.82
C HIS A 615 23.61 1.93 -4.33
N HIS A 616 23.34 2.10 -3.03
CA HIS A 616 21.97 1.90 -2.51
C HIS A 616 20.95 2.86 -3.12
N ALA A 617 21.39 4.04 -3.57
CA ALA A 617 20.55 5.02 -4.27
C ALA A 617 20.43 4.79 -5.79
N ASP A 618 20.95 3.69 -6.34
CA ASP A 618 20.70 3.34 -7.74
C ASP A 618 19.20 3.08 -7.95
N GLU A 619 18.72 3.31 -9.16
CA GLU A 619 17.38 2.92 -9.63
C GLU A 619 17.52 2.47 -11.09
N TRP A 620 17.14 1.24 -11.41
CA TRP A 620 17.13 0.73 -12.78
C TRP A 620 15.69 0.35 -13.15
N SER A 621 14.96 1.32 -13.68
CA SER A 621 13.51 1.29 -13.89
C SER A 621 13.10 0.74 -15.25
N GLY A 622 14.01 0.68 -16.23
CA GLY A 622 13.72 0.16 -17.56
C GLY A 622 14.72 -0.91 -18.00
N ALA A 623 14.29 -1.81 -18.88
CA ALA A 623 15.16 -2.82 -19.47
C ALA A 623 14.75 -3.15 -20.90
N ALA A 624 15.72 -3.45 -21.76
CA ALA A 624 15.46 -3.87 -23.14
C ALA A 624 16.48 -4.91 -23.62
N TRP A 625 16.06 -5.81 -24.52
CA TRP A 625 16.97 -6.75 -25.19
C TRP A 625 17.25 -6.25 -26.60
N MET A 626 18.40 -5.62 -26.78
CA MET A 626 18.82 -5.10 -28.08
C MET A 626 19.44 -6.19 -28.94
N THR A 627 19.14 -6.16 -30.23
CA THR A 627 19.73 -7.00 -31.26
C THR A 627 20.16 -6.18 -32.46
N ALA A 628 21.31 -6.51 -33.04
CA ALA A 628 21.83 -5.84 -34.23
C ALA A 628 22.35 -6.87 -35.26
N ALA A 629 22.68 -6.36 -36.45
CA ALA A 629 23.21 -7.19 -37.53
C ALA A 629 24.45 -8.00 -37.09
N GLY A 630 24.59 -9.19 -37.68
CA GLY A 630 25.69 -10.11 -37.37
C GLY A 630 25.51 -10.86 -36.04
N ASN A 631 24.27 -11.03 -35.57
CA ASN A 631 23.93 -11.70 -34.31
C ASN A 631 24.56 -11.01 -33.09
N ARG A 632 24.75 -9.68 -33.16
CA ARG A 632 25.18 -8.88 -32.02
C ARG A 632 24.00 -8.61 -31.10
N GLY A 633 24.24 -8.56 -29.80
CA GLY A 633 23.20 -8.27 -28.82
C GLY A 633 23.71 -7.67 -27.52
N ALA A 634 22.79 -7.09 -26.77
CA ALA A 634 22.99 -6.61 -25.40
C ALA A 634 21.66 -6.65 -24.66
N VAL A 635 21.67 -7.07 -23.39
CA VAL A 635 20.58 -6.74 -22.47
C VAL A 635 20.98 -5.44 -21.78
N VAL A 636 20.10 -4.45 -21.83
CA VAL A 636 20.35 -3.16 -21.19
C VAL A 636 19.39 -2.90 -20.06
N PHE A 637 19.91 -2.26 -19.02
CA PHE A 637 19.11 -1.67 -17.95
C PHE A 637 19.35 -0.16 -17.97
N VAL A 638 18.28 0.60 -17.87
CA VAL A 638 18.31 2.07 -17.91
C VAL A 638 17.74 2.62 -16.62
N GLY A 639 18.26 3.75 -16.17
CA GLY A 639 17.80 4.35 -14.92
C GLY A 639 18.72 5.43 -14.38
N THR A 640 18.56 5.71 -13.09
CA THR A 640 19.33 6.70 -12.34
C THR A 640 20.44 6.00 -11.55
N LYS A 641 21.69 6.35 -11.84
CA LYS A 641 22.87 5.89 -11.09
C LYS A 641 23.22 6.88 -9.99
N GLY A 642 23.38 6.40 -8.75
CA GLY A 642 24.00 7.18 -7.67
C GLY A 642 25.53 7.23 -7.82
N VAL A 643 26.12 8.42 -7.63
CA VAL A 643 27.56 8.68 -7.78
C VAL A 643 28.07 9.51 -6.60
N GLY A 644 29.17 9.04 -6.00
CA GLY A 644 29.80 9.70 -4.86
C GLY A 644 29.36 9.10 -3.53
N ASP A 645 29.15 9.94 -2.52
CA ASP A 645 28.74 9.49 -1.20
C ASP A 645 27.29 9.02 -1.23
N CYS A 646 26.99 7.98 -0.45
CA CYS A 646 25.65 7.39 -0.33
C CYS A 646 25.15 7.57 1.11
N TRP A 647 23.89 7.95 1.28
CA TRP A 647 23.24 7.95 2.59
C TRP A 647 21.76 7.62 2.51
N TYR A 648 21.21 7.12 3.62
CA TYR A 648 19.78 7.09 3.83
C TYR A 648 19.39 8.35 4.60
N GLY A 649 18.42 9.13 4.10
CA GLY A 649 18.10 10.43 4.66
C GLY A 649 17.36 11.32 3.67
N PHE A 650 17.72 12.60 3.63
CA PHE A 650 17.10 13.60 2.77
C PHE A 650 18.07 14.14 1.72
N ALA A 651 17.52 14.71 0.65
CA ALA A 651 18.29 15.28 -0.46
C ALA A 651 19.36 16.26 0.01
N ASN A 652 19.05 17.14 0.95
CA ASN A 652 20.00 18.14 1.47
C ASN A 652 21.20 17.57 2.28
N GLY A 653 21.40 16.25 2.32
CA GLY A 653 22.52 15.60 3.00
C GLY A 653 22.25 15.28 4.48
N VAL A 654 21.06 15.56 4.99
CA VAL A 654 20.67 15.14 6.34
C VAL A 654 20.53 13.61 6.36
N VAL A 655 21.42 12.95 7.10
CA VAL A 655 21.42 11.50 7.30
C VAL A 655 20.38 11.13 8.35
N TRP A 656 19.55 10.12 8.03
CA TRP A 656 18.61 9.56 8.98
C TRP A 656 19.30 8.49 9.82
N PRO A 657 19.41 8.65 11.16
CA PRO A 657 20.08 7.69 12.01
C PRO A 657 19.21 6.46 12.29
N ASP A 658 19.86 5.33 12.61
CA ASP A 658 19.21 4.07 12.99
C ASP A 658 18.40 4.18 14.29
N GLY A 659 18.68 5.21 15.09
CA GLY A 659 18.02 5.46 16.36
C GLY A 659 17.98 6.95 16.72
N PRO A 660 17.15 7.32 17.70
CA PRO A 660 16.99 8.71 18.09
C PRO A 660 18.29 9.33 18.66
N PRO A 661 18.46 10.66 18.58
CA PRO A 661 17.47 11.63 18.12
C PRO A 661 17.40 11.71 16.58
N PHE A 662 16.17 11.67 16.04
CA PHE A 662 15.97 11.85 14.61
C PHE A 662 16.05 13.34 14.23
N PRO A 663 16.66 13.68 13.08
CA PRO A 663 16.69 15.05 12.60
C PRO A 663 15.27 15.51 12.19
N PRO A 664 14.97 16.82 12.26
CA PRO A 664 13.72 17.34 11.72
C PRO A 664 13.63 17.05 10.21
N ILE A 665 12.42 16.81 9.73
CA ILE A 665 12.15 16.70 8.29
C ILE A 665 12.42 18.08 7.67
N PRO A 666 13.31 18.18 6.66
CA PRO A 666 13.57 19.44 5.96
C PRO A 666 12.32 19.97 5.24
N ASP A 667 12.29 21.27 4.96
CA ASP A 667 11.24 21.84 4.11
C ASP A 667 11.35 21.32 2.66
N PRO A 668 10.22 21.28 1.91
CA PRO A 668 10.24 21.00 0.48
C PRO A 668 11.25 21.87 -0.28
N PRO A 669 11.94 21.33 -1.31
CA PRO A 669 11.73 20.01 -1.93
C PRO A 669 12.54 18.87 -1.28
N ASN A 670 13.14 19.07 -0.10
CA ASN A 670 14.03 18.10 0.54
C ASN A 670 13.31 17.24 1.59
N ASP A 671 11.98 17.23 1.60
CA ASP A 671 11.12 16.57 2.59
C ASP A 671 10.92 15.06 2.30
N VAL A 672 11.46 14.56 1.19
CA VAL A 672 11.42 13.14 0.81
C VAL A 672 12.59 12.38 1.40
N ARG A 673 12.28 11.41 2.27
CA ARG A 673 13.26 10.50 2.86
C ARG A 673 13.49 9.29 1.95
N GLY A 674 14.75 8.89 1.76
CA GLY A 674 15.10 7.69 0.98
C GLY A 674 16.61 7.51 0.87
N TRP A 675 17.04 6.67 -0.07
CA TRP A 675 18.44 6.58 -0.46
C TRP A 675 18.83 7.72 -1.38
N TRP A 676 19.85 8.47 -0.97
CA TRP A 676 20.38 9.62 -1.67
C TRP A 676 21.86 9.44 -2.00
N SER A 677 22.30 10.20 -2.99
CA SER A 677 23.69 10.26 -3.42
C SER A 677 24.13 11.71 -3.59
N SER A 678 25.44 11.96 -3.51
CA SER A 678 26.01 13.28 -3.76
C SER A 678 25.69 13.76 -5.18
N GLN A 679 25.66 12.84 -6.14
CA GLN A 679 25.30 13.09 -7.53
C GLN A 679 24.48 11.94 -8.10
N PHE A 680 23.64 12.25 -9.08
CA PHE A 680 22.93 11.27 -9.90
C PHE A 680 23.28 11.45 -11.37
N ALA A 681 23.20 10.36 -12.14
CA ALA A 681 23.36 10.37 -13.58
C ALA A 681 22.37 9.40 -14.24
N GLY A 682 21.77 9.79 -15.36
CA GLY A 682 21.02 8.92 -16.23
C GLY A 682 21.97 8.00 -16.99
N ARG A 683 21.85 6.68 -16.81
CA ARG A 683 22.81 5.71 -17.33
C ARG A 683 22.14 4.50 -17.97
N ILE A 684 22.85 3.88 -18.91
CA ILE A 684 22.58 2.55 -19.45
C ILE A 684 23.67 1.58 -18.98
N LEU A 685 23.29 0.41 -18.46
CA LEU A 685 24.18 -0.74 -18.22
C LEU A 685 24.07 -1.72 -19.39
N PHE A 686 25.18 -2.31 -19.85
CA PHE A 686 25.20 -3.28 -20.96
C PHE A 686 25.66 -4.66 -20.48
N TYR A 687 24.78 -5.66 -20.53
CA TYR A 687 25.04 -7.05 -20.19
C TYR A 687 25.17 -7.92 -21.42
N ASP A 688 26.05 -8.93 -21.35
CA ASP A 688 26.35 -9.83 -22.47
C ASP A 688 25.32 -10.97 -22.53
N PRO A 689 24.56 -11.13 -23.64
CA PRO A 689 23.68 -12.27 -23.84
C PRO A 689 24.38 -13.64 -23.74
N ALA A 690 25.70 -13.71 -23.96
CA ALA A 690 26.48 -14.93 -23.79
C ALA A 690 26.67 -15.30 -22.31
N ASP A 691 26.83 -14.31 -21.42
CA ASP A 691 26.92 -14.56 -19.97
C ASP A 691 25.58 -15.05 -19.45
N LEU A 692 24.46 -14.44 -19.88
CA LEU A 692 23.12 -14.90 -19.53
C LEU A 692 22.85 -16.32 -20.05
N ALA A 693 23.43 -16.69 -21.20
CA ALA A 693 23.31 -18.04 -21.74
C ALA A 693 24.10 -19.04 -20.88
N ALA A 694 25.30 -18.66 -20.42
CA ALA A 694 26.08 -19.44 -19.47
C ALA A 694 25.32 -19.64 -18.15
N VAL A 695 24.60 -18.62 -17.66
CA VAL A 695 23.71 -18.73 -16.49
C VAL A 695 22.58 -19.74 -16.74
N ALA A 696 21.86 -19.60 -17.84
CA ALA A 696 20.77 -20.53 -18.19
C ALA A 696 21.25 -21.99 -18.32
N GLN A 697 22.51 -22.18 -18.75
CA GLN A 697 23.16 -23.50 -18.88
C GLN A 697 23.78 -24.00 -17.56
N GLY A 698 23.77 -23.20 -16.49
CA GLY A 698 24.36 -23.53 -15.19
C GLY A 698 25.88 -23.51 -15.17
N THR A 699 26.54 -22.89 -16.16
CA THR A 699 28.01 -22.74 -16.23
C THR A 699 28.51 -21.42 -15.64
N LEU A 700 27.60 -20.47 -15.37
CA LEU A 700 27.83 -19.24 -14.62
C LEU A 700 26.72 -19.10 -13.57
N ALA A 701 26.99 -18.57 -12.38
CA ALA A 701 25.93 -18.30 -11.41
C ALA A 701 25.18 -16.99 -11.76
N ALA A 702 23.89 -16.91 -11.43
CA ALA A 702 23.05 -15.76 -11.78
C ALA A 702 23.50 -14.43 -11.14
N ASN A 703 24.23 -14.46 -10.04
CA ASN A 703 24.82 -13.29 -9.38
C ASN A 703 26.21 -12.91 -9.92
N GLN A 704 26.80 -13.70 -10.84
CA GLN A 704 28.16 -13.48 -11.32
C GLN A 704 28.26 -12.69 -12.62
N SER A 705 27.20 -12.59 -13.41
CA SER A 705 27.21 -11.75 -14.61
C SER A 705 27.34 -10.27 -14.21
N GLN A 706 28.08 -9.48 -14.98
CA GLN A 706 28.37 -8.07 -14.70
C GLN A 706 28.24 -7.27 -16.00
N PRO A 707 27.87 -5.98 -15.95
CA PRO A 707 27.82 -5.17 -17.15
C PRO A 707 29.25 -5.01 -17.71
N TYR A 708 29.38 -5.14 -19.04
CA TYR A 708 30.67 -4.97 -19.72
C TYR A 708 30.91 -3.53 -20.20
N ALA A 709 29.86 -2.71 -20.25
CA ALA A 709 29.94 -1.30 -20.63
C ALA A 709 28.83 -0.49 -19.96
N THR A 710 28.99 0.83 -19.95
CA THR A 710 27.97 1.80 -19.51
C THR A 710 27.93 3.01 -20.45
N MET A 711 26.81 3.73 -20.48
CA MET A 711 26.64 4.97 -21.26
C MET A 711 25.81 5.99 -20.46
N ASP A 712 26.36 7.19 -20.27
CA ASP A 712 25.66 8.30 -19.59
C ASP A 712 24.84 9.13 -20.60
N LEU A 713 23.65 9.58 -20.19
CA LEU A 713 22.66 10.19 -21.07
C LEU A 713 22.32 11.66 -20.74
N ASP A 714 22.75 12.22 -19.62
CA ASP A 714 22.36 13.58 -19.16
C ASP A 714 22.59 14.68 -20.20
N ALA A 715 23.59 14.49 -21.06
CA ALA A 715 23.89 15.40 -22.16
C ALA A 715 22.68 15.62 -23.11
N VAL A 716 21.76 14.66 -23.23
CA VAL A 716 20.59 14.74 -24.11
C VAL A 716 19.25 14.89 -23.38
N LEU A 717 19.23 14.79 -22.05
CA LEU A 717 18.03 14.92 -21.21
C LEU A 717 17.55 16.37 -21.08
N PHE A 718 16.24 16.60 -21.13
CA PHE A 718 15.58 17.91 -21.08
C PHE A 718 15.27 18.41 -19.66
N HIS A 719 14.93 17.49 -18.75
CA HIS A 719 14.49 17.75 -17.38
C HIS A 719 15.66 18.01 -16.42
N VAL A 720 16.81 17.37 -16.67
CA VAL A 720 17.94 17.35 -15.74
C VAL A 720 18.70 18.68 -15.77
N THR A 721 18.76 19.36 -14.63
CA THR A 721 19.41 20.69 -14.49
C THR A 721 20.41 20.79 -13.35
N GLY A 722 20.49 19.79 -12.46
CA GLY A 722 21.42 19.80 -11.33
C GLY A 722 21.90 18.41 -10.94
N ASP A 723 23.07 18.38 -10.30
CA ASP A 723 23.78 17.15 -9.94
C ASP A 723 23.00 16.23 -8.98
N GLN A 724 22.13 16.80 -8.12
CA GLN A 724 21.38 16.06 -7.11
C GLN A 724 19.88 15.90 -7.46
N GLN A 725 19.57 15.74 -8.75
CA GLN A 725 18.22 15.52 -9.22
C GLN A 725 17.98 14.03 -9.43
N LYS A 726 17.04 13.39 -8.70
CA LYS A 726 16.90 11.93 -8.77
C LYS A 726 16.30 11.42 -10.09
N ALA A 727 15.25 12.08 -10.59
CA ALA A 727 14.51 11.63 -11.76
C ALA A 727 15.29 11.87 -13.07
N HIS A 728 15.84 10.80 -13.66
CA HIS A 728 16.57 10.85 -14.94
C HIS A 728 15.90 10.01 -16.04
N LEU A 729 15.78 8.70 -15.83
CA LEU A 729 15.30 7.76 -16.84
C LEU A 729 14.21 6.85 -16.26
N GLY A 730 13.20 6.56 -17.07
CA GLY A 730 12.11 5.61 -16.78
C GLY A 730 12.20 4.36 -17.65
N ALA A 731 11.04 3.84 -18.03
CA ALA A 731 10.90 2.64 -18.86
C ALA A 731 11.62 2.74 -20.21
N ALA A 732 12.01 1.59 -20.74
CA ALA A 732 12.59 1.44 -22.07
C ALA A 732 12.07 0.19 -22.77
N ASP A 733 12.03 0.22 -24.10
CA ASP A 733 11.81 -0.96 -24.93
C ASP A 733 12.49 -0.82 -26.30
N PHE A 734 12.49 -1.89 -27.11
CA PHE A 734 13.26 -1.99 -28.33
C PHE A 734 12.43 -2.46 -29.53
N ASP A 735 12.57 -1.79 -30.68
CA ASP A 735 12.13 -2.27 -31.99
C ASP A 735 13.24 -3.11 -32.63
N PRO A 736 13.13 -4.46 -32.63
CA PRO A 736 14.14 -5.32 -33.23
C PRO A 736 14.17 -5.29 -34.76
N ASP A 737 13.10 -4.83 -35.43
CA ASP A 737 13.02 -4.82 -36.88
C ASP A 737 13.80 -3.65 -37.48
N ARG A 738 13.87 -2.51 -36.76
CA ARG A 738 14.59 -1.30 -37.20
C ARG A 738 15.80 -0.94 -36.33
N GLY A 739 16.01 -1.67 -35.24
CA GLY A 739 17.07 -1.41 -34.30
C GLY A 739 16.87 -0.08 -33.57
N LEU A 740 15.66 0.21 -33.09
CA LEU A 740 15.36 1.46 -32.37
C LEU A 740 15.16 1.20 -30.88
N LEU A 741 15.92 1.90 -30.04
CA LEU A 741 15.76 1.89 -28.59
C LEU A 741 14.96 3.13 -28.16
N TYR A 742 13.88 2.92 -27.42
CA TYR A 742 13.05 3.96 -26.84
C TYR A 742 13.29 4.03 -25.33
N ILE A 743 13.52 5.23 -24.78
CA ILE A 743 13.68 5.44 -23.34
C ILE A 743 12.85 6.65 -22.91
N MET A 744 12.07 6.49 -21.84
CA MET A 744 11.29 7.59 -21.26
C MET A 744 12.18 8.47 -20.37
N GLU A 745 12.06 9.79 -20.52
CA GLU A 745 12.55 10.77 -19.55
C GLU A 745 11.33 11.39 -18.83
N PRO A 746 11.16 11.18 -17.51
CA PRO A 746 10.05 11.75 -16.76
C PRO A 746 10.18 13.26 -16.58
N LEU A 747 9.04 13.96 -16.47
CA LEU A 747 8.95 15.39 -16.10
C LEU A 747 9.68 16.38 -17.05
N ALA A 748 9.95 15.95 -18.28
CA ALA A 748 10.62 16.76 -19.29
C ALA A 748 9.70 17.78 -19.97
N ASP A 749 8.41 17.46 -20.12
CA ASP A 749 7.40 18.32 -20.75
C ASP A 749 6.34 18.72 -19.71
N ASP A 750 6.69 19.67 -18.85
CA ASP A 750 5.94 20.05 -17.64
C ASP A 750 5.84 18.85 -16.68
N GLU A 751 4.65 18.34 -16.38
CA GLU A 751 4.48 17.13 -15.58
C GLU A 751 4.59 15.83 -16.42
N ARG A 752 4.81 15.90 -17.74
CA ARG A 752 4.79 14.72 -18.64
C ARG A 752 6.18 14.23 -19.01
N SER A 753 6.26 12.97 -19.41
CA SER A 753 7.48 12.40 -19.97
C SER A 753 7.69 12.76 -21.45
N VAL A 754 8.94 12.71 -21.90
CA VAL A 754 9.30 12.62 -23.32
C VAL A 754 9.91 11.26 -23.60
N ILE A 755 9.93 10.84 -24.88
CA ILE A 755 10.56 9.58 -25.30
C ILE A 755 11.76 9.91 -26.18
N HIS A 756 12.93 9.44 -25.75
CA HIS A 756 14.17 9.51 -26.50
C HIS A 756 14.35 8.29 -27.38
N VAL A 757 14.98 8.47 -28.55
CA VAL A 757 15.15 7.42 -29.55
C VAL A 757 16.61 7.32 -29.97
N TRP A 758 17.15 6.10 -29.94
CA TRP A 758 18.46 5.76 -30.51
C TRP A 758 18.31 4.70 -31.58
N ARG A 759 19.17 4.78 -32.61
CA ARG A 759 19.41 3.69 -33.55
C ARG A 759 20.60 2.86 -33.09
N VAL A 760 20.43 1.55 -33.06
CA VAL A 760 21.48 0.58 -32.81
C VAL A 760 22.02 0.08 -34.16
N GLN A 761 23.33 0.18 -34.37
CA GLN A 761 23.97 -0.11 -35.67
C GLN A 761 24.98 -1.23 -35.65
#